data_AF-A0A6G0HND1-F1
#
_entry.id   AF-A0A6G0HND1-F1
#
_cell.length_a   1.000
_cell.length_b   1.000
_cell.length_c   1.000
_cell.angle_alpha   90.00
_cell.angle_beta   90.00
_cell.angle_gamma   90.00
#
_symmetry.space_group_name_H-M   'P 1'
#
loop_
_entity.id
_entity.type
_entity.pdbx_description
1 polymer ?
#
loop_
_entity_poly.entity_id
_entity_poly.type
_entity_poly.pdbx_seq_one_letter_code
_entity_poly.pdbx_strand_id
1 'polypeptide(L)'
;MFKAHNERDFDLDWHKEKADQLSERWQNIHSQIDSRLRDLDGISKSLKHYRDSYSSLDEWIGEMEAAQLKVQENKPEDSKALAELLNKQKVLVAEIEQKQSRIDECQKYSEQYSSSIKLMTFRAMVDSQHKSPLKKRRMQSSSDAIQQEFMDLRTRYTALVTLMTQYVKFASETLKRTEDEEHKKAFDTAENAKRTESMELQKAAGEVEISQLKQRVQEQEALLVKRQAQLEKLEGKVETQRKTIDDLTFQKSQLEHDVCQYCTKLEIAVKDKAASEQELIHTKQVIEQTEAKWSLAQRKLEDLLKKTNDGQDLKKQSPKLQRKINVEEVTVEQLQSQVQAKANDLAQQPLVFDSQSTVNSEPESSAARENDSMMADALQQKVEELVLVQKRAEMAEEKAQSYKKLLDDSNNRLKKLQIDMETERNNMRQKSDDLQQETQNLKKSINELQEEVRSLQRAKSSLKQNAFFQSTEVEGLKEQLKITRGELHKKSSMEQENIYKTNNLEEDLASKQAVIDQLKFKCNELTRRSVDEEKREHGDKVSKLLHWMSNVKQTPNNDGNALKDSNANTDASNKPQVSVEEMVTKKEQIAEALRATQMMLNKHSDKMTEEEKEKAQEQLKALNQAYNELSKHCSDQTTSAEEVGTHFSS
;
A
#
# COMPACT_ATOMS: atom_id res chain seq x y z
N MET A 1 103.70 -7.45 80.03
CA MET A 1 103.06 -8.45 79.15
C MET A 1 101.56 -8.21 79.17
N PHE A 2 101.01 -7.56 78.14
CA PHE A 2 99.56 -7.49 77.97
C PHE A 2 99.12 -8.76 77.25
N LYS A 3 98.57 -9.73 77.99
CA LYS A 3 97.83 -10.85 77.39
C LYS A 3 96.48 -10.28 76.95
N ALA A 4 96.36 -9.95 75.67
CA ALA A 4 95.06 -9.73 75.04
C ALA A 4 94.31 -11.07 75.05
N HIS A 5 93.33 -11.22 75.92
CA HIS A 5 92.35 -12.30 75.82
C HIS A 5 91.52 -12.06 74.57
N ASN A 6 91.85 -12.78 73.50
CA ASN A 6 91.14 -12.78 72.24
C ASN A 6 89.99 -13.81 72.33
N GLU A 7 89.12 -13.65 73.33
CA GLU A 7 87.90 -14.44 73.44
C GLU A 7 86.93 -13.94 72.38
N ARG A 8 86.69 -14.77 71.36
CA ARG A 8 85.79 -14.46 70.26
C ARG A 8 84.36 -14.42 70.81
N ASP A 9 83.73 -13.25 70.73
CA ASP A 9 82.36 -13.04 71.19
C ASP A 9 81.37 -13.72 70.22
N PHE A 10 80.87 -14.89 70.60
CA PHE A 10 79.89 -15.65 69.82
C PHE A 10 78.51 -15.00 69.80
N ASP A 11 78.17 -14.19 70.81
CA ASP A 11 76.87 -13.49 70.87
C ASP A 11 76.84 -12.35 69.86
N LEU A 12 77.98 -11.70 69.61
CA LEU A 12 78.12 -10.67 68.59
C LEU A 12 77.80 -11.20 67.18
N ASP A 13 78.32 -12.37 66.80
CA ASP A 13 78.04 -13.00 65.50
C ASP A 13 76.56 -13.38 65.37
N TRP A 14 75.92 -13.86 66.46
CA TRP A 14 74.49 -14.15 66.50
C TRP A 14 73.62 -12.90 66.34
N HIS A 15 73.93 -11.83 67.09
CA HIS A 15 73.22 -10.56 66.99
C HIS A 15 73.40 -9.90 65.61
N LYS A 16 74.59 -10.01 65.02
CA LYS A 16 74.87 -9.53 63.67
C LYS A 16 74.03 -10.27 62.64
N GLU A 17 73.98 -11.60 62.69
CA GLU A 17 73.11 -12.41 61.83
C GLU A 17 71.63 -12.02 61.99
N LYS A 18 71.18 -11.74 63.22
CA LYS A 18 69.81 -11.25 63.45
C LYS A 18 69.57 -9.85 62.88
N ALA A 19 70.53 -8.94 63.00
CA ALA A 19 70.45 -7.62 62.39
C ALA A 19 70.43 -7.71 60.86
N ASP A 20 71.25 -8.59 60.27
CA ASP A 20 71.29 -8.85 58.83
C ASP A 20 69.95 -9.43 58.33
N GLN A 21 69.38 -10.42 59.04
CA GLN A 21 68.05 -10.96 58.75
C GLN A 21 66.94 -9.89 58.82
N LEU A 22 67.01 -8.98 59.78
CA LEU A 22 66.04 -7.88 59.90
C LEU A 22 66.22 -6.84 58.79
N SER A 23 67.46 -6.51 58.45
CA SER A 23 67.82 -5.61 57.36
C SER A 23 67.33 -6.15 56.02
N GLU A 24 67.57 -7.43 55.73
CA GLU A 24 67.09 -8.11 54.51
C GLU A 24 65.56 -8.10 54.44
N ARG A 25 64.88 -8.43 55.56
CA ARG A 25 63.40 -8.36 55.62
C ARG A 25 62.88 -6.95 55.38
N TRP A 26 63.56 -5.93 55.91
CA TRP A 26 63.18 -4.54 55.72
C TRP A 26 63.36 -4.09 54.26
N GLN A 27 64.49 -4.44 53.63
CA GLN A 27 64.73 -4.20 52.21
C GLN A 27 63.71 -4.91 51.31
N ASN A 28 63.33 -6.14 51.67
CA ASN A 28 62.29 -6.90 50.97
C ASN A 28 60.91 -6.22 51.08
N ILE A 29 60.54 -5.71 52.26
CA ILE A 29 59.30 -4.96 52.44
C ILE A 29 59.30 -3.70 51.58
N HIS A 30 60.38 -2.92 51.60
CA HIS A 30 60.50 -1.73 50.75
C HIS A 30 60.38 -2.07 49.26
N SER A 31 61.10 -3.09 48.80
CA SER A 31 61.06 -3.54 47.40
C SER A 31 59.66 -4.01 46.99
N GLN A 32 58.93 -4.68 47.89
CA GLN A 32 57.54 -5.07 47.67
C GLN A 32 56.60 -3.85 47.59
N ILE A 33 56.74 -2.88 48.50
CA ILE A 33 55.96 -1.63 48.47
C ILE A 33 56.18 -0.91 47.13
N ASP A 34 57.43 -0.71 46.73
CA ASP A 34 57.77 -0.03 45.47
C ASP A 34 57.22 -0.78 44.25
N SER A 35 57.29 -2.11 44.25
CA SER A 35 56.69 -2.93 43.18
C SER A 35 55.18 -2.78 43.13
N ARG A 36 54.50 -2.82 44.28
CA ARG A 36 53.04 -2.69 44.35
C ARG A 36 52.57 -1.29 43.94
N LEU A 37 53.31 -0.24 44.28
CA LEU A 37 53.03 1.12 43.83
C LEU A 37 53.14 1.23 42.30
N ARG A 38 54.16 0.64 41.67
CA ARG A 38 54.28 0.60 40.20
C ARG A 38 53.16 -0.20 39.55
N ASP A 39 52.81 -1.36 40.11
CA ASP A 39 51.69 -2.17 39.61
C ASP A 39 50.37 -1.38 39.67
N LEU A 40 50.10 -0.67 40.78
CA LEU A 40 48.90 0.16 40.95
C LEU A 40 48.85 1.35 39.99
N ASP A 41 49.97 2.01 39.72
CA ASP A 41 50.05 3.09 38.71
C ASP A 41 49.73 2.57 37.29
N GLY A 42 50.28 1.40 36.92
CA GLY A 42 49.96 0.74 35.65
C GLY A 42 48.48 0.36 35.54
N ILE A 43 47.92 -0.22 36.60
CA ILE A 43 46.49 -0.57 36.68
C ILE A 43 45.63 0.69 36.58
N SER A 44 45.97 1.77 37.28
CA SER A 44 45.24 3.04 37.24
C SER A 44 45.19 3.64 35.83
N LYS A 45 46.30 3.61 35.10
CA LYS A 45 46.35 4.04 33.69
C LYS A 45 45.45 3.19 32.80
N SER A 46 45.52 1.86 32.92
CA SER A 46 44.68 0.95 32.13
C SER A 46 43.19 1.11 32.44
N LEU A 47 42.82 1.33 33.71
CA LEU A 47 41.45 1.64 34.13
C LEU A 47 40.97 2.94 33.48
N LYS A 48 41.79 3.98 33.48
CA LYS A 48 41.46 5.27 32.89
C LYS A 48 41.19 5.14 31.39
N HIS A 49 42.08 4.50 30.65
CA HIS A 49 41.89 4.27 29.21
C HIS A 49 40.59 3.50 28.90
N TYR A 50 40.30 2.46 29.68
CA TYR A 50 39.06 1.71 29.53
C TYR A 50 37.82 2.58 29.84
N ARG A 51 37.82 3.30 30.97
CA ARG A 51 36.66 4.13 31.37
C ARG A 51 36.40 5.28 30.40
N ASP A 52 37.43 5.99 29.96
CA ASP A 52 37.29 7.10 29.02
C ASP A 52 36.70 6.60 27.69
N SER A 53 37.21 5.47 27.18
CA SER A 53 36.70 4.86 25.94
C SER A 53 35.28 4.30 26.11
N TYR A 54 34.98 3.64 27.22
CA TYR A 54 33.68 3.05 27.51
C TYR A 54 32.61 4.15 27.64
N SER A 55 32.85 5.16 28.48
CA SER A 55 31.87 6.22 28.74
C SER A 55 31.53 7.02 27.48
N SER A 56 32.53 7.34 26.64
CA SER A 56 32.27 8.02 25.37
C SER A 56 31.42 7.19 24.40
N LEU A 57 31.58 5.86 24.40
CA LEU A 57 30.78 4.97 23.55
C LEU A 57 29.38 4.73 24.11
N ASP A 58 29.25 4.56 25.43
CA ASP A 58 27.97 4.34 26.10
C ASP A 58 27.02 5.54 25.94
N GLU A 59 27.55 6.75 26.13
CA GLU A 59 26.81 7.99 25.90
C GLU A 59 26.34 8.09 24.44
N TRP A 60 27.25 7.87 23.48
CA TRP A 60 26.92 7.92 22.06
C TRP A 60 25.91 6.85 21.64
N ILE A 61 26.01 5.62 22.16
CA ILE A 61 25.01 4.56 21.92
C ILE A 61 23.66 4.97 22.49
N GLY A 62 23.62 5.54 23.69
CA GLY A 62 22.38 6.03 24.30
C GLY A 62 21.72 7.15 23.49
N GLU A 63 22.51 8.09 22.97
CA GLU A 63 22.03 9.15 22.08
C GLU A 63 21.42 8.59 20.78
N MET A 64 22.08 7.59 20.17
CA MET A 64 21.60 6.94 18.94
C MET A 64 20.34 6.11 19.17
N GLU A 65 20.26 5.38 20.28
CA GLU A 65 19.05 4.65 20.69
C GLU A 65 17.87 5.62 20.87
N ALA A 66 18.09 6.77 21.51
CA ALA A 66 17.07 7.81 21.70
C ALA A 66 16.66 8.49 20.39
N ALA A 67 17.61 8.77 19.50
CA ALA A 67 17.33 9.33 18.17
C ALA A 67 16.48 8.37 17.34
N GLN A 68 16.79 7.07 17.37
CA GLN A 68 16.03 6.05 16.66
C GLN A 68 14.58 5.92 17.19
N LEU A 69 14.40 6.03 18.51
CA LEU A 69 13.06 5.97 19.12
C LEU A 69 12.18 7.15 18.68
N LYS A 70 12.75 8.37 18.63
CA LYS A 70 12.05 9.57 18.12
C LYS A 70 11.66 9.47 16.64
N VAL A 71 12.47 8.80 15.83
CA VAL A 71 12.15 8.57 14.42
C VAL A 71 11.01 7.56 14.25
N GLN A 72 10.89 6.58 15.15
CA GLN A 72 9.75 5.65 15.12
C GLN A 72 8.42 6.31 15.53
N GLU A 73 8.45 7.29 16.42
CA GLU A 73 7.25 8.03 16.84
C GLU A 73 6.69 8.95 15.74
N ASN A 74 7.56 9.52 14.91
CA ASN A 74 7.18 10.48 13.86
C ASN A 74 7.19 9.82 12.47
N LYS A 75 6.10 9.11 12.13
CA LYS A 75 5.96 8.49 10.81
C LYS A 75 5.64 9.53 9.72
N PRO A 76 6.47 9.65 8.66
CA PRO A 76 6.15 10.51 7.52
C PRO A 76 4.97 9.92 6.73
N GLU A 77 4.02 10.77 6.32
CA GLU A 77 2.88 10.37 5.49
C GLU A 77 3.19 10.46 3.98
N ASP A 78 4.00 11.44 3.59
CA ASP A 78 4.29 11.72 2.17
C ASP A 78 5.55 10.99 1.69
N SER A 79 5.53 10.50 0.45
CA SER A 79 6.68 9.82 -0.19
C SER A 79 7.98 10.65 -0.10
N LYS A 80 7.89 11.96 -0.35
CA LYS A 80 9.05 12.86 -0.29
C LYS A 80 9.67 12.97 1.10
N ALA A 81 8.84 13.12 2.14
CA ALA A 81 9.32 13.19 3.53
C ALA A 81 9.91 11.85 3.99
N LEU A 82 9.34 10.74 3.52
CA LEU A 82 9.86 9.39 3.78
C LEU A 82 11.21 9.14 3.10
N ALA A 83 11.41 9.64 1.87
CA ALA A 83 12.69 9.57 1.16
C ALA A 83 13.80 10.38 1.85
N GLU A 84 13.49 11.59 2.33
CA GLU A 84 14.43 12.41 3.09
C GLU A 84 14.82 11.75 4.42
N LEU A 85 13.83 11.20 5.15
CA LEU A 85 14.09 10.45 6.37
C LEU A 85 14.95 9.21 6.09
N LEU A 86 14.63 8.44 5.06
CA LEU A 86 15.41 7.27 4.65
C LEU A 86 16.86 7.62 4.35
N ASN A 87 17.12 8.73 3.65
CA ASN A 87 18.48 9.17 3.38
C ASN A 87 19.23 9.56 4.65
N LYS A 88 18.58 10.28 5.60
CA LYS A 88 19.17 10.56 6.92
C LYS A 88 19.53 9.26 7.66
N GLN A 89 18.64 8.27 7.63
CA GLN A 89 18.90 6.98 8.29
C GLN A 89 20.00 6.16 7.62
N LYS A 90 20.16 6.22 6.30
CA LYS A 90 21.30 5.59 5.60
C LYS A 90 22.64 6.19 6.03
N VAL A 91 22.70 7.51 6.19
CA VAL A 91 23.90 8.19 6.69
C VAL A 91 24.20 7.76 8.12
N LEU A 92 23.19 7.73 9.00
CA LEU A 92 23.37 7.25 10.37
C LEU A 92 23.83 5.79 10.43
N VAL A 93 23.34 4.89 9.57
CA VAL A 93 23.86 3.51 9.50
C VAL A 93 25.36 3.50 9.20
N ALA A 94 25.81 4.29 8.23
CA ALA A 94 27.23 4.36 7.88
C ALA A 94 28.08 4.93 9.05
N GLU A 95 27.57 5.94 9.76
CA GLU A 95 28.22 6.46 10.96
C GLU A 95 28.30 5.42 12.08
N ILE A 96 27.24 4.63 12.28
CA ILE A 96 27.21 3.56 13.26
C ILE A 96 28.24 2.48 12.90
N GLU A 97 28.31 2.05 11.64
CA GLU A 97 29.30 1.06 11.17
C GLU A 97 30.73 1.57 11.35
N GLN A 98 30.98 2.87 11.15
CA GLN A 98 32.30 3.47 11.36
C GLN A 98 32.75 3.41 12.83
N LYS A 99 31.82 3.34 13.80
CA LYS A 99 32.15 3.25 15.23
C LYS A 99 32.67 1.88 15.64
N GLN A 100 32.63 0.87 14.77
CA GLN A 100 33.19 -0.46 15.03
C GLN A 100 34.64 -0.38 15.51
N SER A 101 35.48 0.46 14.89
CA SER A 101 36.89 0.57 15.27
C SER A 101 37.09 1.07 16.70
N ARG A 102 36.17 1.92 17.19
CA ARG A 102 36.19 2.40 18.59
C ARG A 102 35.71 1.31 19.56
N ILE A 103 34.73 0.50 19.18
CA ILE A 103 34.33 -0.68 19.96
C ILE A 103 35.50 -1.66 20.10
N ASP A 104 36.22 -1.92 19.00
CA ASP A 104 37.40 -2.79 18.98
C ASP A 104 38.54 -2.23 19.85
N GLU A 105 38.72 -0.91 19.85
CA GLU A 105 39.69 -0.23 20.73
C GLU A 105 39.29 -0.36 22.20
N CYS A 106 38.02 -0.10 22.52
CA CYS A 106 37.47 -0.27 23.86
C CYS A 106 37.62 -1.72 24.35
N GLN A 107 37.46 -2.71 23.46
CA GLN A 107 37.69 -4.11 23.77
C GLN A 107 39.12 -4.33 24.25
N LYS A 108 40.11 -3.81 23.50
CA LYS A 108 41.53 -3.94 23.85
C LYS A 108 41.82 -3.32 25.23
N TYR A 109 41.30 -2.13 25.51
CA TYR A 109 41.47 -1.51 26.83
C TYR A 109 40.80 -2.33 27.95
N SER A 110 39.62 -2.91 27.70
CA SER A 110 38.94 -3.77 28.66
C SER A 110 39.75 -5.03 28.99
N GLU A 111 40.33 -5.68 27.97
CA GLU A 111 41.15 -6.89 28.10
C GLU A 111 42.47 -6.59 28.83
N GLN A 112 43.12 -5.47 28.52
CA GLN A 112 44.35 -5.02 29.19
C GLN A 112 44.11 -4.72 30.68
N TYR A 113 43.05 -3.96 30.99
CA TYR A 113 42.70 -3.64 32.37
C TYR A 113 42.30 -4.90 33.15
N SER A 114 41.44 -5.74 32.56
CA SER A 114 40.99 -7.00 33.13
C SER A 114 42.16 -7.96 33.42
N SER A 115 43.12 -8.07 32.50
CA SER A 115 44.33 -8.89 32.67
C SER A 115 45.24 -8.37 33.78
N SER A 116 45.40 -7.04 33.86
CA SER A 116 46.21 -6.39 34.91
C SER A 116 45.63 -6.63 36.31
N ILE A 117 44.30 -6.58 36.44
CA ILE A 117 43.58 -6.94 37.67
C ILE A 117 43.76 -8.44 38.00
N LYS A 118 43.60 -9.34 37.01
CA LYS A 118 43.83 -10.79 37.17
C LYS A 118 45.23 -11.09 37.72
N LEU A 119 46.26 -10.47 37.16
CA LEU A 119 47.65 -10.65 37.60
C LEU A 119 47.88 -10.13 39.02
N MET A 120 47.35 -8.94 39.35
CA MET A 120 47.44 -8.38 40.70
C MET A 120 46.81 -9.30 41.75
N THR A 121 45.61 -9.80 41.45
CA THR A 121 44.84 -10.73 42.29
C THR A 121 45.56 -12.08 42.44
N PHE A 122 46.12 -12.62 41.36
CA PHE A 122 46.92 -13.85 41.41
C PHE A 122 48.17 -13.67 42.27
N ARG A 123 48.93 -12.59 42.06
CA ARG A 123 50.14 -12.29 42.85
C ARG A 123 49.80 -12.11 44.32
N ALA A 124 48.71 -11.43 44.67
CA ALA A 124 48.24 -11.31 46.05
C ALA A 124 47.86 -12.66 46.68
N MET A 125 47.26 -13.58 45.91
CA MET A 125 46.97 -14.94 46.38
C MET A 125 48.24 -15.75 46.63
N VAL A 126 49.21 -15.72 45.71
CA VAL A 126 50.48 -16.43 45.83
C VAL A 126 51.32 -15.90 47.00
N ASP A 127 51.38 -14.57 47.17
CA ASP A 127 52.11 -13.93 48.28
C ASP A 127 51.47 -14.25 49.64
N SER A 128 50.13 -14.35 49.69
CA SER A 128 49.39 -14.73 50.90
C SER A 128 49.57 -16.21 51.29
N GLN A 129 49.88 -17.07 50.33
CA GLN A 129 49.97 -18.53 50.51
C GLN A 129 51.20 -18.99 51.30
N HIS A 130 52.15 -18.11 51.62
CA HIS A 130 53.37 -18.50 52.33
C HIS A 130 53.24 -18.63 53.87
N LYS A 131 52.07 -18.41 54.51
CA LYS A 131 51.90 -18.73 55.97
C LYS A 131 50.52 -19.20 56.46
N SER A 132 49.47 -19.35 55.63
CA SER A 132 48.20 -19.89 56.14
C SER A 132 47.32 -20.50 55.05
N PRO A 133 46.82 -21.74 55.21
CA PRO A 133 45.88 -22.34 54.28
C PRO A 133 44.50 -21.69 54.43
N LEU A 134 44.24 -20.66 53.63
CA LEU A 134 42.92 -20.03 53.57
C LEU A 134 41.92 -20.95 52.87
N LYS A 135 40.88 -21.34 53.62
CA LYS A 135 39.70 -22.05 53.12
C LYS A 135 39.08 -21.27 51.96
N LYS A 136 38.68 -22.03 50.93
CA LYS A 136 38.00 -21.63 49.69
C LYS A 136 36.91 -20.57 49.92
N ARG A 137 37.26 -19.28 49.90
CA ARG A 137 36.30 -18.21 49.58
C ARG A 137 36.45 -17.99 48.08
N ARG A 138 35.43 -18.38 47.30
CA ARG A 138 35.37 -18.09 45.87
C ARG A 138 35.31 -16.56 45.75
N MET A 139 36.45 -15.93 45.50
CA MET A 139 36.50 -14.49 45.29
C MET A 139 35.84 -14.20 43.94
N GLN A 140 34.85 -13.31 43.94
CA GLN A 140 34.20 -12.87 42.71
C GLN A 140 35.26 -12.20 41.84
N SER A 141 35.52 -12.77 40.66
CA SER A 141 36.60 -12.33 39.79
C SER A 141 36.27 -10.95 39.23
N SER A 142 36.83 -9.90 39.82
CA SER A 142 36.63 -8.51 39.36
C SER A 142 36.99 -8.32 37.89
N SER A 143 37.91 -9.15 37.38
CA SER A 143 38.28 -9.19 35.97
C SER A 143 37.16 -9.70 35.06
N ASP A 144 36.38 -10.69 35.51
CA ASP A 144 35.25 -11.21 34.72
C ASP A 144 34.10 -10.20 34.72
N ALA A 145 33.90 -9.44 35.81
CA ALA A 145 32.95 -8.33 35.84
C ALA A 145 33.31 -7.22 34.82
N ILE A 146 34.58 -6.85 34.71
CA ILE A 146 35.07 -5.89 33.71
C ILE A 146 34.78 -6.38 32.28
N GLN A 147 35.02 -7.68 32.02
CA GLN A 147 34.71 -8.25 30.71
C GLN A 147 33.22 -8.25 30.43
N GLN A 148 32.39 -8.54 31.43
CA GLN A 148 30.94 -8.52 31.29
C GLN A 148 30.40 -7.11 30.99
N GLU A 149 30.88 -6.07 31.68
CA GLU A 149 30.51 -4.67 31.39
C GLU A 149 30.74 -4.34 29.90
N PHE A 150 31.91 -4.71 29.36
CA PHE A 150 32.20 -4.48 27.95
C PHE A 150 31.32 -5.34 27.01
N MET A 151 31.02 -6.59 27.37
CA MET A 151 30.14 -7.45 26.58
C MET A 151 28.72 -6.88 26.48
N ASP A 152 28.21 -6.28 27.55
CA ASP A 152 26.89 -5.65 27.57
C ASP A 152 26.86 -4.42 26.62
N LEU A 153 27.90 -3.58 26.66
CA LEU A 153 28.07 -2.45 25.73
C LEU A 153 28.14 -2.92 24.26
N ARG A 154 28.94 -3.96 23.98
CA ARG A 154 29.06 -4.55 22.63
C ARG A 154 27.73 -5.11 22.14
N THR A 155 26.95 -5.70 23.04
CA THR A 155 25.62 -6.24 22.72
C THR A 155 24.66 -5.12 22.32
N ARG A 156 24.62 -4.01 23.08
CA ARG A 156 23.81 -2.82 22.72
C ARG A 156 24.21 -2.24 21.37
N TYR A 157 25.51 -2.04 21.13
CA TYR A 157 26.01 -1.58 19.83
C TYR A 157 25.60 -2.50 18.68
N THR A 158 25.74 -3.83 18.84
CA THR A 158 25.36 -4.81 17.81
C THR A 158 23.86 -4.79 17.54
N ALA A 159 23.04 -4.65 18.59
CA ALA A 159 21.60 -4.51 18.48
C ALA A 159 21.22 -3.22 17.71
N LEU A 160 21.89 -2.11 18.00
CA LEU A 160 21.69 -0.83 17.31
C LEU A 160 22.03 -0.94 15.81
N VAL A 161 23.20 -1.50 15.45
CA VAL A 161 23.59 -1.75 14.04
C VAL A 161 22.51 -2.57 13.32
N THR A 162 22.07 -3.66 13.95
CA THR A 162 21.08 -4.58 13.38
C THR A 162 19.74 -3.88 13.19
N LEU A 163 19.25 -3.20 14.23
CA LEU A 163 17.99 -2.47 14.22
C LEU A 163 17.98 -1.40 13.14
N MET A 164 19.06 -0.62 13.03
CA MET A 164 19.14 0.49 12.09
C MET A 164 19.23 0.00 10.64
N THR A 165 20.00 -1.06 10.40
CA THR A 165 20.08 -1.72 9.09
C THR A 165 18.73 -2.27 8.65
N GLN A 166 17.99 -2.89 9.57
CA GLN A 166 16.63 -3.38 9.31
C GLN A 166 15.64 -2.23 9.07
N TYR A 167 15.75 -1.14 9.84
CA TYR A 167 14.91 0.04 9.66
C TYR A 167 15.07 0.65 8.26
N VAL A 168 16.31 0.78 7.76
CA VAL A 168 16.56 1.28 6.40
C VAL A 168 15.90 0.39 5.34
N LYS A 169 15.95 -0.95 5.50
CA LYS A 169 15.25 -1.88 4.60
C LYS A 169 13.73 -1.67 4.65
N PHE A 170 13.17 -1.65 5.86
CA PHE A 170 11.74 -1.45 6.07
C PHE A 170 11.24 -0.11 5.51
N ALA A 171 11.96 0.99 5.78
CA ALA A 171 11.63 2.32 5.29
C ALA A 171 11.77 2.40 3.75
N SER A 172 12.77 1.73 3.16
CA SER A 172 12.90 1.65 1.70
C SER A 172 11.73 0.94 1.04
N GLU A 173 11.28 -0.19 1.61
CA GLU A 173 10.10 -0.89 1.11
C GLU A 173 8.82 -0.10 1.31
N THR A 174 8.70 0.61 2.43
CA THR A 174 7.55 1.48 2.73
C THR A 174 7.48 2.62 1.73
N LEU A 175 8.62 3.25 1.42
CA LEU A 175 8.73 4.30 0.40
C LEU A 175 8.28 3.79 -0.96
N LYS A 176 8.78 2.62 -1.38
CA LYS A 176 8.38 2.02 -2.64
C LYS A 176 6.86 1.78 -2.72
N ARG A 177 6.26 1.24 -1.66
CA ARG A 177 4.79 1.04 -1.61
C ARG A 177 4.04 2.37 -1.70
N THR A 178 4.50 3.42 -1.02
CA THR A 178 3.86 4.74 -1.09
C THR A 178 3.99 5.36 -2.48
N GLU A 179 5.16 5.26 -3.11
CA GLU A 179 5.37 5.72 -4.50
C GLU A 179 4.48 4.94 -5.49
N ASP A 180 4.41 3.61 -5.36
CA ASP A 180 3.57 2.76 -6.20
C ASP A 180 2.07 3.12 -6.06
N GLU A 181 1.59 3.40 -4.84
CA GLU A 181 0.22 3.85 -4.59
C GLU A 181 -0.06 5.26 -5.14
N GLU A 182 0.89 6.19 -5.01
CA GLU A 182 0.79 7.52 -5.63
C GLU A 182 0.74 7.43 -7.15
N HIS A 183 1.59 6.60 -7.76
CA HIS A 183 1.59 6.34 -9.21
C HIS A 183 0.27 5.72 -9.67
N LYS A 184 -0.28 4.77 -8.91
CA LYS A 184 -1.57 4.16 -9.21
C LYS A 184 -2.70 5.17 -9.15
N LYS A 185 -2.76 5.98 -8.08
CA LYS A 185 -3.76 7.06 -7.97
C LYS A 185 -3.64 8.08 -9.10
N ALA A 186 -2.42 8.46 -9.49
CA ALA A 186 -2.19 9.35 -10.61
C ALA A 186 -2.65 8.73 -11.94
N PHE A 187 -2.39 7.44 -12.15
CA PHE A 187 -2.86 6.69 -13.31
C PHE A 187 -4.39 6.63 -13.36
N ASP A 188 -5.04 6.21 -12.27
CA ASP A 188 -6.50 6.12 -12.18
C ASP A 188 -7.16 7.49 -12.39
N THR A 189 -6.56 8.56 -11.83
CA THR A 189 -7.04 9.95 -12.03
C THR A 189 -6.90 10.37 -13.49
N ALA A 190 -5.78 10.05 -14.16
CA ALA A 190 -5.57 10.35 -15.56
C ALA A 190 -6.50 9.55 -16.49
N GLU A 191 -6.76 8.29 -16.19
CA GLU A 191 -7.70 7.46 -16.93
C GLU A 191 -9.14 7.97 -16.78
N ASN A 192 -9.55 8.30 -15.55
CA ASN A 192 -10.85 8.91 -15.30
C ASN A 192 -10.99 10.26 -16.00
N ALA A 193 -9.96 11.12 -15.98
CA ALA A 193 -9.95 12.40 -16.69
C ALA A 193 -10.13 12.22 -18.20
N LYS A 194 -9.42 11.27 -18.81
CA LYS A 194 -9.59 10.92 -20.23
C LYS A 194 -11.01 10.40 -20.53
N ARG A 195 -11.56 9.57 -19.65
CA ARG A 195 -12.93 9.04 -19.80
C ARG A 195 -13.97 10.17 -19.72
N THR A 196 -13.80 11.11 -18.79
CA THR A 196 -14.69 12.28 -18.68
C THR A 196 -14.58 13.18 -19.89
N GLU A 197 -13.37 13.47 -20.38
CA GLU A 197 -13.14 14.28 -21.57
C GLU A 197 -13.76 13.63 -22.83
N SER A 198 -13.58 12.32 -23.01
CA SER A 198 -14.20 11.57 -24.11
C SER A 198 -15.74 11.61 -24.04
N MET A 199 -16.31 11.51 -22.83
CA MET A 199 -17.76 11.58 -22.64
C MET A 199 -18.30 12.98 -22.94
N GLU A 200 -17.58 14.04 -22.55
CA GLU A 200 -17.92 15.42 -22.88
C GLU A 200 -17.84 15.70 -24.38
N LEU A 201 -16.78 15.23 -25.06
CA LEU A 201 -16.65 15.34 -26.51
C LEU A 201 -17.79 14.63 -27.24
N GLN A 202 -18.18 13.43 -26.79
CA GLN A 202 -19.30 12.70 -27.39
C GLN A 202 -20.64 13.40 -27.14
N LYS A 203 -20.84 13.98 -25.95
CA LYS A 203 -22.04 14.77 -25.65
C LYS A 203 -22.10 16.04 -26.52
N ALA A 204 -21.00 16.76 -26.66
CA ALA A 204 -20.91 17.94 -27.53
C ALA A 204 -21.17 17.58 -28.99
N ALA A 205 -20.60 16.48 -29.49
CA ALA A 205 -20.87 15.97 -30.84
C ALA A 205 -22.36 15.63 -31.03
N GLY A 206 -22.99 14.97 -30.06
CA GLY A 206 -24.42 14.67 -30.06
C GLY A 206 -25.29 15.93 -30.03
N GLU A 207 -24.91 16.96 -29.26
CA GLU A 207 -25.62 18.25 -29.22
C GLU A 207 -25.54 18.98 -30.58
N VAL A 208 -24.39 18.91 -31.26
CA VAL A 208 -24.24 19.44 -32.63
C VAL A 208 -25.13 18.67 -33.62
N GLU A 209 -25.15 17.34 -33.56
CA GLU A 209 -25.98 16.51 -34.45
C GLU A 209 -27.48 16.75 -34.21
N ILE A 210 -27.92 16.82 -32.95
CA ILE A 210 -29.30 17.18 -32.59
C ILE A 210 -29.66 18.56 -33.13
N SER A 211 -28.75 19.53 -33.05
CA SER A 211 -28.98 20.88 -33.57
C SER A 211 -29.13 20.87 -35.10
N GLN A 212 -28.30 20.11 -35.81
CA GLN A 212 -28.40 19.93 -37.26
C GLN A 212 -29.71 19.22 -37.67
N LEU A 213 -30.11 18.17 -36.96
CA LEU A 213 -31.35 17.47 -37.22
C LEU A 213 -32.57 18.37 -36.98
N LYS A 214 -32.57 19.14 -35.89
CA LYS A 214 -33.62 20.14 -35.63
C LYS A 214 -33.73 21.16 -36.76
N GLN A 215 -32.61 21.66 -37.28
CA GLN A 215 -32.62 22.58 -38.42
C GLN A 215 -33.21 21.93 -39.68
N ARG A 216 -32.82 20.69 -40.01
CA ARG A 216 -33.38 19.95 -41.15
C ARG A 216 -34.88 19.70 -40.99
N VAL A 217 -35.35 19.38 -39.79
CA VAL A 217 -36.79 19.22 -39.50
C VAL A 217 -37.53 20.54 -39.74
N GLN A 218 -37.02 21.66 -39.22
CA GLN A 218 -37.62 22.98 -39.46
C GLN A 218 -37.68 23.34 -40.96
N GLU A 219 -36.62 23.05 -41.72
CA GLU A 219 -36.61 23.25 -43.18
C GLU A 219 -37.65 22.36 -43.88
N GLN A 220 -37.79 21.10 -43.47
CA GLN A 220 -38.79 20.19 -44.01
C GLN A 220 -40.22 20.61 -43.66
N GLU A 221 -40.47 21.04 -42.42
CA GLU A 221 -41.75 21.59 -41.98
C GLU A 221 -42.14 22.83 -42.82
N ALA A 222 -41.19 23.74 -43.05
CA ALA A 222 -41.42 24.91 -43.90
C ALA A 222 -41.76 24.53 -45.36
N LEU A 223 -41.13 23.48 -45.89
CA LEU A 223 -41.45 22.94 -47.22
C LEU A 223 -42.83 22.27 -47.26
N LEU A 224 -43.21 21.54 -46.22
CA LEU A 224 -44.53 20.95 -46.10
C LEU A 224 -45.63 22.01 -46.03
N VAL A 225 -45.44 23.08 -45.25
CA VAL A 225 -46.37 24.23 -45.22
C VAL A 225 -46.54 24.85 -46.60
N LYS A 226 -45.44 25.04 -47.34
CA LYS A 226 -45.49 25.54 -48.73
C LYS A 226 -46.27 24.61 -49.66
N ARG A 227 -46.07 23.29 -49.55
CA ARG A 227 -46.82 22.30 -50.33
C ARG A 227 -48.30 22.28 -49.97
N GLN A 228 -48.63 22.39 -48.68
CA GLN A 228 -50.01 22.43 -48.20
C GLN A 228 -50.76 23.64 -48.79
N ALA A 229 -50.15 24.83 -48.78
CA ALA A 229 -50.73 26.03 -49.39
C ALA A 229 -50.93 25.88 -50.93
N GLN A 230 -50.06 25.13 -51.61
CA GLN A 230 -50.24 24.82 -53.03
C GLN A 230 -51.40 23.85 -53.26
N LEU A 231 -51.56 22.84 -52.40
CA LEU A 231 -52.67 21.90 -52.47
C LEU A 231 -54.01 22.61 -52.23
N GLU A 232 -54.14 23.45 -51.20
CA GLU A 232 -55.36 24.23 -50.96
C GLU A 232 -55.73 25.10 -52.17
N LYS A 233 -54.75 25.70 -52.84
CA LYS A 233 -54.99 26.48 -54.07
C LYS A 233 -55.50 25.62 -55.22
N LEU A 234 -54.98 24.40 -55.36
CA LEU A 234 -55.43 23.45 -56.39
C LEU A 234 -56.82 22.89 -56.03
N GLU A 235 -57.08 22.56 -54.78
CA GLU A 235 -58.39 22.15 -54.27
C GLU A 235 -59.44 23.23 -54.51
N GLY A 236 -59.13 24.50 -54.21
CA GLY A 236 -60.01 25.62 -54.52
C GLY A 236 -60.33 25.72 -56.02
N LYS A 237 -59.36 25.47 -56.90
CA LYS A 237 -59.60 25.42 -58.36
C LYS A 237 -60.48 24.24 -58.76
N VAL A 238 -60.22 23.05 -58.23
CA VAL A 238 -61.03 21.86 -58.49
C VAL A 238 -62.47 22.07 -58.02
N GLU A 239 -62.67 22.70 -56.86
CA GLU A 239 -63.98 23.03 -56.31
C GLU A 239 -64.73 24.05 -57.18
N THR A 240 -64.04 25.08 -57.69
CA THR A 240 -64.66 26.01 -58.66
C THR A 240 -65.05 25.29 -59.95
N GLN A 241 -64.20 24.40 -60.47
CA GLN A 241 -64.50 23.60 -61.66
C GLN A 241 -65.67 22.64 -61.41
N ARG A 242 -65.75 22.03 -60.22
CA ARG A 242 -66.87 21.17 -59.81
C ARG A 242 -68.19 21.93 -59.88
N LYS A 243 -68.27 23.12 -59.27
CA LYS A 243 -69.48 23.96 -59.31
C LYS A 243 -69.89 24.31 -60.74
N THR A 244 -68.94 24.65 -61.62
CA THR A 244 -69.22 24.90 -63.03
C THR A 244 -69.77 23.67 -63.75
N ILE A 245 -69.23 22.48 -63.47
CA ILE A 245 -69.73 21.22 -64.03
C ILE A 245 -71.14 20.93 -63.54
N ASP A 246 -71.42 21.15 -62.26
CA ASP A 246 -72.75 20.93 -61.66
C ASP A 246 -73.79 21.88 -62.29
N ASP A 247 -73.46 23.16 -62.47
CA ASP A 247 -74.31 24.15 -63.16
C ASP A 247 -74.61 23.75 -64.62
N LEU A 248 -73.58 23.32 -65.36
CA LEU A 248 -73.74 22.83 -66.74
C LEU A 248 -74.58 21.55 -66.80
N THR A 249 -74.44 20.67 -65.81
CA THR A 249 -75.21 19.42 -65.72
C THR A 249 -76.68 19.71 -65.40
N PHE A 250 -76.95 20.70 -64.56
CA PHE A 250 -78.30 21.19 -64.30
C PHE A 250 -78.95 21.78 -65.57
N GLN A 251 -78.23 22.68 -66.26
CA GLN A 251 -78.71 23.25 -67.53
C GLN A 251 -78.97 22.18 -68.59
N LYS A 252 -78.06 21.20 -68.71
CA LYS A 252 -78.24 20.06 -69.62
C LYS A 252 -79.51 19.27 -69.30
N SER A 253 -79.72 18.92 -68.03
CA SER A 253 -80.90 18.16 -67.60
C SER A 253 -82.20 18.92 -67.86
N GLN A 254 -82.18 20.25 -67.70
CA GLN A 254 -83.32 21.10 -68.01
C GLN A 254 -83.65 21.11 -69.50
N LEU A 255 -82.64 21.24 -70.38
CA LEU A 255 -82.82 21.18 -71.82
C LEU A 255 -83.32 19.79 -72.28
N GLU A 256 -82.80 18.71 -71.70
CA GLU A 256 -83.27 17.34 -72.00
C GLU A 256 -84.75 17.15 -71.61
N HIS A 257 -85.18 17.73 -70.48
CA HIS A 257 -86.58 17.72 -70.08
C HIS A 257 -87.48 18.47 -71.07
N ASP A 258 -87.07 19.66 -71.52
CA ASP A 258 -87.81 20.46 -72.49
C ASP A 258 -87.94 19.73 -73.84
N VAL A 259 -86.85 19.11 -74.33
CA VAL A 259 -86.87 18.29 -75.54
C VAL A 259 -87.85 17.13 -75.42
N CYS A 260 -87.85 16.40 -74.30
CA CYS A 260 -88.82 15.32 -74.06
C CYS A 260 -90.27 15.82 -74.07
N GLN A 261 -90.54 17.00 -73.51
CA GLN A 261 -91.87 17.60 -73.59
C GLN A 261 -92.28 17.92 -75.03
N TYR A 262 -91.38 18.48 -75.84
CA TYR A 262 -91.66 18.76 -77.24
C TYR A 262 -91.88 17.48 -78.06
N CYS A 263 -91.08 16.44 -77.83
CA CYS A 263 -91.28 15.13 -78.46
C CYS A 263 -92.67 14.55 -78.15
N THR A 264 -93.10 14.62 -76.89
CA THR A 264 -94.43 14.12 -76.47
C THR A 264 -95.56 14.91 -77.15
N LYS A 265 -95.46 16.25 -77.20
CA LYS A 265 -96.43 17.11 -77.88
C LYS A 265 -96.51 16.80 -79.38
N LEU A 266 -95.37 16.57 -80.02
CA LEU A 266 -95.29 16.22 -81.44
C LEU A 266 -95.93 14.85 -81.71
N GLU A 267 -95.70 13.88 -80.83
CA GLU A 267 -96.26 12.53 -80.96
C GLU A 267 -97.80 12.51 -80.82
N ILE A 268 -98.36 13.33 -79.93
CA ILE A 268 -99.82 13.52 -79.81
C ILE A 268 -100.39 14.12 -81.10
N ALA A 269 -99.79 15.18 -81.64
CA ALA A 269 -100.25 15.81 -82.88
C ALA A 269 -100.21 14.85 -84.09
N VAL A 270 -99.21 13.97 -84.16
CA VAL A 270 -99.12 12.92 -85.19
C VAL A 270 -100.24 11.89 -85.05
N LYS A 271 -100.60 11.49 -83.82
CA LYS A 271 -101.72 10.58 -83.56
C LYS A 271 -103.07 11.20 -83.95
N ASP A 272 -103.28 12.47 -83.62
CA ASP A 272 -104.51 13.20 -83.99
C ASP A 272 -104.66 13.33 -85.51
N LYS A 273 -103.56 13.65 -86.22
CA LYS A 273 -103.54 13.69 -87.69
C LYS A 273 -103.91 12.32 -88.30
N ALA A 274 -103.34 11.24 -87.78
CA ALA A 274 -103.63 9.88 -88.26
C ALA A 274 -105.11 9.50 -88.05
N ALA A 275 -105.73 9.94 -86.96
CA ALA A 275 -107.15 9.74 -86.70
C ALA A 275 -108.03 10.48 -87.73
N SER A 276 -107.71 11.74 -88.05
CA SER A 276 -108.42 12.50 -89.09
C SER A 276 -108.26 11.90 -90.49
N GLU A 277 -107.09 11.33 -90.81
CA GLU A 277 -106.89 10.62 -92.09
C GLU A 277 -107.76 9.35 -92.19
N GLN A 278 -107.94 8.61 -91.09
CA GLN A 278 -108.85 7.46 -91.04
C GLN A 278 -110.32 7.86 -91.26
N GLU A 279 -110.76 8.98 -90.67
CA GLU A 279 -112.12 9.52 -90.88
C GLU A 279 -112.35 9.97 -92.34
N LEU A 280 -111.32 10.53 -92.99
CA LEU A 280 -111.35 10.89 -94.40
C LEU A 280 -111.49 9.67 -95.32
N ILE A 281 -110.81 8.57 -94.97
CA ILE A 281 -110.92 7.31 -95.72
C ILE A 281 -112.33 6.71 -95.56
N HIS A 282 -112.89 6.74 -94.36
CA HIS A 282 -114.26 6.27 -94.10
C HIS A 282 -115.30 7.07 -94.89
N THR A 283 -115.19 8.40 -94.93
CA THR A 283 -116.09 9.27 -95.71
C THR A 283 -115.98 9.03 -97.21
N LYS A 284 -114.78 8.78 -97.75
CA LYS A 284 -114.60 8.40 -99.16
C LYS A 284 -115.32 7.08 -99.51
N GLN A 285 -115.24 6.06 -98.66
CA GLN A 285 -115.95 4.79 -98.89
C GLN A 285 -117.48 4.94 -98.91
N VAL A 286 -118.03 5.82 -98.06
CA VAL A 286 -119.47 6.09 -98.03
C VAL A 286 -119.94 6.77 -99.32
N ILE A 287 -119.13 7.69 -99.87
CA ILE A 287 -119.43 8.34 -101.16
C ILE A 287 -119.45 7.32 -102.29
N GLU A 288 -118.44 6.46 -102.39
CA GLU A 288 -118.33 5.42 -103.42
C GLU A 288 -119.53 4.44 -103.40
N GLN A 289 -120.01 4.07 -102.22
CA GLN A 289 -121.22 3.25 -102.06
C GLN A 289 -122.52 3.97 -102.50
N THR A 290 -122.57 5.30 -102.39
CA THR A 290 -123.74 6.09 -102.78
C THR A 290 -123.79 6.36 -104.29
N GLU A 291 -122.63 6.53 -104.93
CA GLU A 291 -122.50 6.67 -106.39
C GLU A 291 -122.82 5.36 -107.13
N ALA A 292 -122.45 4.20 -106.56
CA ALA A 292 -122.82 2.88 -107.11
C ALA A 292 -124.34 2.65 -107.13
N LYS A 293 -125.07 3.18 -106.13
CA LYS A 293 -126.54 3.12 -106.07
C LYS A 293 -127.21 4.01 -107.11
N TRP A 294 -126.63 5.18 -107.40
CA TRP A 294 -127.15 6.12 -108.41
C TRP A 294 -126.99 5.57 -109.85
N SER A 295 -125.86 4.93 -110.14
CA SER A 295 -125.56 4.36 -111.47
C SER A 295 -126.48 3.19 -111.88
N LEU A 296 -127.04 2.45 -110.91
CA LEU A 296 -127.96 1.33 -111.15
C LEU A 296 -129.40 1.78 -111.46
N ALA A 297 -129.79 2.96 -110.97
CA ALA A 297 -131.11 3.55 -111.21
C ALA A 297 -131.20 4.19 -112.60
N GLN A 298 -130.09 4.74 -113.12
CA GLN A 298 -130.03 5.42 -114.41
C GLN A 298 -130.12 4.43 -115.60
N ARG A 299 -129.54 3.23 -115.47
CA ARG A 299 -129.61 2.16 -116.49
C ARG A 299 -131.00 1.52 -116.67
N LYS A 300 -131.92 1.68 -115.71
CA LYS A 300 -133.29 1.13 -115.80
C LYS A 300 -134.27 2.03 -116.58
N LEU A 301 -133.91 3.27 -116.89
CA LEU A 301 -134.79 4.25 -117.55
C LEU A 301 -134.62 4.28 -119.09
N GLU A 302 -133.53 3.73 -119.63
CA GLU A 302 -133.18 3.79 -121.06
C GLU A 302 -133.65 2.55 -121.87
N ASP A 303 -133.98 1.43 -121.23
CA ASP A 303 -134.21 0.14 -121.92
C ASP A 303 -135.68 -0.17 -122.29
N LEU A 304 -136.67 0.62 -121.85
CA LEU A 304 -138.10 0.33 -122.06
C LEU A 304 -138.85 1.24 -123.05
N LEU A 305 -138.15 2.13 -123.77
CA LEU A 305 -138.77 3.09 -124.71
C LEU A 305 -138.66 2.71 -126.20
N LYS A 306 -138.38 1.44 -126.54
CA LYS A 306 -138.14 1.04 -127.94
C LYS A 306 -138.75 -0.29 -128.42
N LYS A 307 -139.94 -0.70 -127.94
CA LYS A 307 -140.74 -1.76 -128.59
C LYS A 307 -142.26 -1.68 -128.29
N THR A 308 -143.02 -1.58 -129.36
CA THR A 308 -144.49 -1.55 -129.52
C THR A 308 -145.05 -2.97 -129.71
N ASN A 309 -146.15 -3.35 -129.05
CA ASN A 309 -147.40 -3.90 -129.63
C ASN A 309 -148.36 -4.44 -128.55
N ASP A 310 -149.63 -4.02 -128.68
CA ASP A 310 -150.92 -4.60 -128.25
C ASP A 310 -151.12 -5.22 -126.85
N GLY A 311 -152.15 -4.72 -126.16
CA GLY A 311 -152.98 -5.54 -125.28
C GLY A 311 -153.12 -5.07 -123.83
N GLN A 312 -154.33 -4.57 -123.53
CA GLN A 312 -155.11 -4.70 -122.28
C GLN A 312 -154.50 -4.40 -120.89
N ASP A 313 -155.12 -3.39 -120.28
CA ASP A 313 -155.80 -3.37 -118.97
C ASP A 313 -155.01 -3.37 -117.64
N LEU A 314 -155.60 -2.59 -116.71
CA LEU A 314 -155.40 -2.49 -115.26
C LEU A 314 -154.14 -1.80 -114.70
N LYS A 315 -154.40 -0.58 -114.20
CA LYS A 315 -154.28 -0.19 -112.78
C LYS A 315 -152.85 -0.10 -112.19
N LYS A 316 -152.35 1.13 -112.02
CA LYS A 316 -151.66 1.58 -110.79
C LYS A 316 -151.35 3.09 -110.79
N GLN A 317 -151.16 3.55 -109.57
CA GLN A 317 -151.11 4.92 -109.05
C GLN A 317 -149.99 5.79 -109.64
N SER A 318 -150.30 7.09 -109.69
CA SER A 318 -149.50 8.18 -110.21
C SER A 318 -148.65 8.86 -109.11
N PRO A 319 -147.40 9.25 -109.43
CA PRO A 319 -146.59 10.26 -108.73
C PRO A 319 -146.42 11.54 -109.60
N LYS A 320 -145.45 12.40 -109.20
CA LYS A 320 -144.81 13.56 -109.91
C LYS A 320 -145.58 14.90 -109.78
N LEU A 321 -145.02 16.09 -109.51
CA LEU A 321 -143.70 16.76 -109.58
C LEU A 321 -143.63 17.83 -108.42
N GLN A 322 -142.57 18.58 -108.09
CA GLN A 322 -141.93 19.61 -108.92
C GLN A 322 -140.88 20.47 -108.15
N ARG A 323 -139.77 20.81 -108.86
CA ARG A 323 -139.02 22.11 -108.95
C ARG A 323 -138.27 22.67 -107.71
N LYS A 324 -136.92 22.83 -107.80
CA LYS A 324 -136.06 23.92 -108.39
C LYS A 324 -135.77 25.05 -107.37
N ILE A 325 -134.54 25.18 -106.87
CA ILE A 325 -133.42 26.05 -107.35
C ILE A 325 -133.80 27.53 -107.49
N ASN A 326 -133.28 28.38 -106.58
CA ASN A 326 -132.41 29.53 -106.92
C ASN A 326 -131.88 30.26 -105.66
N VAL A 327 -130.66 30.82 -105.79
CA VAL A 327 -130.20 32.15 -105.30
C VAL A 327 -129.91 32.27 -103.77
N GLU A 328 -128.84 32.87 -103.26
CA GLU A 328 -128.12 34.15 -103.51
C GLU A 328 -126.71 34.03 -102.85
N GLU A 329 -125.60 34.35 -103.54
CA GLU A 329 -124.78 35.59 -103.42
C GLU A 329 -123.83 35.67 -102.19
N VAL A 330 -122.49 35.66 -102.34
CA VAL A 330 -121.56 36.69 -102.89
C VAL A 330 -121.35 37.85 -101.90
N THR A 331 -120.15 38.04 -101.33
CA THR A 331 -119.14 39.04 -101.77
C THR A 331 -117.85 38.84 -100.94
N VAL A 332 -116.65 38.64 -101.51
CA VAL A 332 -115.74 39.54 -102.27
C VAL A 332 -114.70 40.23 -101.37
N GLU A 333 -113.44 39.87 -101.65
CA GLU A 333 -112.18 40.66 -101.70
C GLU A 333 -111.89 41.73 -100.63
N GLN A 334 -110.63 41.79 -100.17
CA GLN A 334 -109.71 42.90 -100.50
C GLN A 334 -108.29 42.68 -99.91
N LEU A 335 -107.32 42.50 -100.83
CA LEU A 335 -105.92 42.98 -100.84
C LEU A 335 -104.92 42.53 -99.75
N GLN A 336 -103.83 41.80 -100.04
CA GLN A 336 -102.70 42.08 -100.94
C GLN A 336 -101.63 43.01 -100.33
N SER A 337 -100.42 42.45 -100.19
CA SER A 337 -99.06 43.03 -100.17
C SER A 337 -98.80 44.44 -99.64
N GLN A 338 -97.80 44.57 -98.75
CA GLN A 338 -96.57 45.37 -98.96
C GLN A 338 -95.72 45.38 -97.66
N VAL A 339 -94.43 45.01 -97.68
CA VAL A 339 -93.25 45.87 -98.01
C VAL A 339 -93.11 46.96 -96.93
N GLN A 340 -91.98 47.28 -96.33
CA GLN A 340 -90.57 46.93 -96.39
C GLN A 340 -89.89 47.97 -95.46
N ALA A 341 -88.57 47.91 -95.42
CA ALA A 341 -87.65 49.04 -95.24
C ALA A 341 -87.30 49.24 -93.76
N LYS A 342 -86.09 48.78 -93.42
CA LYS A 342 -84.82 49.50 -93.59
C LYS A 342 -84.73 50.62 -92.57
N ALA A 343 -83.58 50.62 -91.91
CA ALA A 343 -82.70 51.76 -91.69
C ALA A 343 -82.08 51.53 -90.31
N ASN A 344 -80.80 51.14 -90.26
CA ASN A 344 -79.68 52.10 -90.34
C ASN A 344 -79.62 52.89 -89.02
N ASP A 345 -78.55 52.74 -88.24
CA ASP A 345 -77.31 53.47 -88.50
C ASP A 345 -76.26 53.30 -87.38
N LEU A 346 -75.01 53.29 -87.85
CA LEU A 346 -73.79 53.92 -87.30
C LEU A 346 -73.44 53.71 -85.81
N ALA A 347 -72.32 53.07 -85.48
CA ALA A 347 -70.91 53.52 -85.57
C ALA A 347 -70.37 53.54 -84.11
N GLN A 348 -69.13 53.19 -83.74
CA GLN A 348 -67.83 53.40 -84.35
C GLN A 348 -66.83 52.29 -83.95
N GLN A 349 -65.86 52.06 -84.83
CA GLN A 349 -64.51 51.51 -84.67
C GLN A 349 -63.69 52.15 -83.49
N PRO A 350 -62.41 51.78 -83.17
CA PRO A 350 -61.42 51.07 -84.02
C PRO A 350 -60.42 50.07 -83.35
N LEU A 351 -59.65 49.39 -84.23
CA LEU A 351 -58.19 49.07 -84.13
C LEU A 351 -57.75 47.93 -83.15
N VAL A 352 -56.92 46.91 -83.45
CA VAL A 352 -55.83 46.61 -84.42
C VAL A 352 -55.67 45.05 -84.43
N PHE A 353 -55.71 44.35 -85.58
CA PHE A 353 -54.57 43.68 -86.30
C PHE A 353 -53.73 42.69 -85.43
N ASP A 354 -53.41 41.44 -85.79
CA ASP A 354 -53.44 40.78 -87.10
C ASP A 354 -53.36 39.23 -87.04
N SER A 355 -54.15 38.59 -87.90
CA SER A 355 -53.97 37.38 -88.75
C SER A 355 -53.05 36.23 -88.28
N GLN A 356 -53.46 34.96 -88.04
CA GLN A 356 -54.35 33.98 -88.71
C GLN A 356 -53.88 33.40 -90.07
N SER A 357 -53.51 32.12 -90.01
CA SER A 357 -53.92 30.94 -90.79
C SER A 357 -54.51 31.01 -92.22
N THR A 358 -54.51 29.80 -92.81
CA THR A 358 -55.40 29.22 -93.84
C THR A 358 -55.08 29.60 -95.30
N VAL A 359 -54.74 28.67 -96.20
CA VAL A 359 -55.46 27.49 -96.78
C VAL A 359 -56.30 27.85 -98.01
N ASN A 360 -55.87 27.23 -99.12
CA ASN A 360 -56.58 26.70 -100.29
C ASN A 360 -56.94 27.53 -101.56
N SER A 361 -56.54 26.86 -102.66
CA SER A 361 -57.21 26.58 -103.94
C SER A 361 -57.29 27.63 -105.07
N GLU A 362 -56.64 27.29 -106.20
CA GLU A 362 -57.05 27.24 -107.65
C GLU A 362 -58.21 28.13 -108.16
N PRO A 363 -58.36 28.47 -109.49
CA PRO A 363 -57.92 27.72 -110.70
C PRO A 363 -57.48 28.54 -111.97
N GLU A 364 -56.97 27.78 -112.95
CA GLU A 364 -57.12 27.84 -114.42
C GLU A 364 -56.89 29.10 -115.32
N SER A 365 -56.00 28.90 -116.31
CA SER A 365 -56.24 28.98 -117.78
C SER A 365 -55.45 29.99 -118.64
N SER A 366 -54.78 29.40 -119.64
CA SER A 366 -54.51 29.87 -121.03
C SER A 366 -53.28 30.74 -121.36
N ALA A 367 -52.32 30.07 -122.01
CA ALA A 367 -51.65 30.30 -123.32
C ALA A 367 -51.52 31.77 -123.85
N ALA A 368 -50.45 32.22 -124.50
CA ALA A 368 -49.38 31.53 -125.23
C ALA A 368 -48.23 32.50 -125.59
N ARG A 369 -47.01 31.93 -125.74
CA ARG A 369 -45.83 32.42 -126.51
C ARG A 369 -45.16 33.68 -125.91
N GLU A 370 -43.84 33.80 -125.82
CA GLU A 370 -42.83 33.62 -126.87
C GLU A 370 -41.47 33.15 -126.29
N ASN A 371 -40.67 32.58 -127.18
CA ASN A 371 -39.85 31.40 -126.93
C ASN A 371 -38.35 31.71 -126.71
N ASP A 372 -38.01 32.82 -126.07
CA ASP A 372 -36.62 33.21 -125.77
C ASP A 372 -36.35 33.45 -124.26
N SER A 373 -37.37 33.33 -123.40
CA SER A 373 -37.28 33.48 -121.92
C SER A 373 -37.08 32.15 -121.16
N MET A 374 -37.33 31.00 -121.80
CA MET A 374 -37.27 29.69 -121.12
C MET A 374 -35.85 29.30 -120.68
N MET A 375 -34.80 29.85 -121.30
CA MET A 375 -33.41 29.54 -120.95
C MET A 375 -32.91 30.35 -119.74
N ALA A 376 -33.38 31.58 -119.56
CA ALA A 376 -33.06 32.41 -118.40
C ALA A 376 -33.81 31.91 -117.15
N ASP A 377 -35.09 31.56 -117.28
CA ASP A 377 -35.89 31.00 -116.18
C ASP A 377 -35.42 29.59 -115.77
N ALA A 378 -34.98 28.75 -116.71
CA ALA A 378 -34.41 27.44 -116.38
C ALA A 378 -33.07 27.53 -115.63
N LEU A 379 -32.25 28.54 -115.95
CA LEU A 379 -31.01 28.82 -115.22
C LEU A 379 -31.28 29.46 -113.85
N GLN A 380 -32.26 30.37 -113.75
CA GLN A 380 -32.69 30.98 -112.48
C GLN A 380 -33.30 29.94 -111.52
N GLN A 381 -34.16 29.05 -112.03
CA GLN A 381 -34.77 27.96 -111.27
C GLN A 381 -33.71 26.93 -110.81
N LYS A 382 -32.69 26.65 -111.63
CA LYS A 382 -31.54 25.82 -111.26
C LYS A 382 -30.68 26.46 -110.18
N VAL A 383 -30.47 27.77 -110.22
CA VAL A 383 -29.73 28.52 -109.19
C VAL A 383 -30.53 28.55 -107.87
N GLU A 384 -31.83 28.78 -107.91
CA GLU A 384 -32.70 28.72 -106.71
C GLU A 384 -32.78 27.30 -106.11
N GLU A 385 -32.83 26.26 -106.95
CA GLU A 385 -32.75 24.86 -106.51
C GLU A 385 -31.38 24.55 -105.88
N LEU A 386 -30.28 25.04 -106.45
CA LEU A 386 -28.93 24.90 -105.88
C LEU A 386 -28.78 25.66 -104.55
N VAL A 387 -29.35 26.86 -104.41
CA VAL A 387 -29.36 27.61 -103.15
C VAL A 387 -30.17 26.90 -102.08
N LEU A 388 -31.33 26.31 -102.43
CA LEU A 388 -32.12 25.50 -101.51
C LEU A 388 -31.41 24.21 -101.10
N VAL A 389 -30.69 23.56 -102.03
CA VAL A 389 -29.86 22.38 -101.76
C VAL A 389 -28.67 22.75 -100.87
N GLN A 390 -28.03 23.89 -101.11
CA GLN A 390 -26.92 24.39 -100.30
C GLN A 390 -27.39 24.74 -98.88
N LYS A 391 -28.55 25.40 -98.74
CA LYS A 391 -29.15 25.68 -97.43
C LYS A 391 -29.57 24.42 -96.69
N ARG A 392 -30.01 23.37 -97.41
CA ARG A 392 -30.25 22.03 -96.84
C ARG A 392 -28.96 21.34 -96.42
N ALA A 393 -27.87 21.50 -97.17
CA ALA A 393 -26.56 20.97 -96.84
C ALA A 393 -25.96 21.66 -95.61
N GLU A 394 -26.05 22.99 -95.52
CA GLU A 394 -25.61 23.78 -94.35
C GLU A 394 -26.39 23.40 -93.08
N MET A 395 -27.72 23.26 -93.17
CA MET A 395 -28.54 22.76 -92.06
C MET A 395 -28.21 21.31 -91.66
N ALA A 396 -27.82 20.46 -92.62
CA ALA A 396 -27.36 19.10 -92.33
C ALA A 396 -25.99 19.11 -91.66
N GLU A 397 -25.10 20.01 -92.06
CA GLU A 397 -23.76 20.18 -91.49
C GLU A 397 -23.80 20.74 -90.06
N GLU A 398 -24.64 21.75 -89.78
CA GLU A 398 -24.88 22.24 -88.43
C GLU A 398 -25.45 21.16 -87.50
N LYS A 399 -26.40 20.35 -88.00
CA LYS A 399 -26.92 19.19 -87.25
C LYS A 399 -25.82 18.15 -86.99
N ALA A 400 -24.97 17.86 -87.96
CA ALA A 400 -23.85 16.93 -87.79
C ALA A 400 -22.82 17.45 -86.76
N GLN A 401 -22.50 18.75 -86.79
CA GLN A 401 -21.62 19.38 -85.80
C GLN A 401 -22.23 19.38 -84.39
N SER A 402 -23.54 19.65 -84.28
CA SER A 402 -24.26 19.56 -83.01
C SER A 402 -24.25 18.15 -82.43
N TYR A 403 -24.52 17.12 -83.25
CA TYR A 403 -24.44 15.72 -82.83
C TYR A 403 -23.02 15.31 -82.44
N LYS A 404 -22.00 15.75 -83.18
CA LYS A 404 -20.59 15.51 -82.85
C LYS A 404 -20.24 16.08 -81.47
N LYS A 405 -20.63 17.33 -81.21
CA LYS A 405 -20.41 17.97 -79.89
C LYS A 405 -21.10 17.21 -78.76
N LEU A 406 -22.34 16.78 -78.97
CA LEU A 406 -23.08 15.98 -77.98
C LEU A 406 -22.41 14.62 -77.72
N LEU A 407 -21.86 14.00 -78.76
CA LEU A 407 -21.12 12.74 -78.67
C LEU A 407 -19.80 12.93 -77.91
N ASP A 408 -19.06 14.01 -78.20
CA ASP A 408 -17.82 14.38 -77.53
C ASP A 408 -18.06 14.66 -76.03
N ASP A 409 -19.12 15.42 -75.70
CA ASP A 409 -19.51 15.69 -74.31
C ASP A 409 -19.89 14.40 -73.57
N SER A 410 -20.63 13.50 -74.22
CA SER A 410 -20.97 12.18 -73.66
C SER A 410 -19.73 11.31 -73.44
N ASN A 411 -18.82 11.25 -74.40
CA ASN A 411 -17.55 10.50 -74.31
C ASN A 411 -16.65 11.06 -73.22
N ASN A 412 -16.56 12.39 -73.08
CA ASN A 412 -15.80 13.03 -72.01
C ASN A 412 -16.38 12.71 -70.63
N ARG A 413 -17.70 12.71 -70.51
CA ARG A 413 -18.39 12.35 -69.27
C ARG A 413 -18.18 10.88 -68.90
N LEU A 414 -18.22 9.98 -69.89
CA LEU A 414 -17.95 8.55 -69.70
C LEU A 414 -16.50 8.30 -69.30
N LYS A 415 -15.54 8.98 -69.93
CA LYS A 415 -14.11 8.91 -69.57
C LYS A 415 -13.85 9.41 -68.16
N LYS A 416 -14.53 10.49 -67.74
CA LYS A 416 -14.42 10.99 -66.37
C LYS A 416 -14.98 10.01 -65.34
N LEU A 417 -16.17 9.45 -65.57
CA LEU A 417 -16.73 8.41 -64.72
C LEU A 417 -15.81 7.18 -64.61
N GLN A 418 -15.16 6.79 -65.71
CA GLN A 418 -14.23 5.66 -65.71
C GLN A 418 -12.99 5.94 -64.86
N ILE A 419 -12.44 7.15 -64.92
CA ILE A 419 -11.33 7.58 -64.06
C ILE A 419 -11.76 7.61 -62.59
N ASP A 420 -12.91 8.20 -62.30
CA ASP A 420 -13.42 8.32 -60.92
C ASP A 420 -13.62 6.91 -60.30
N MET A 421 -14.21 5.97 -61.03
CA MET A 421 -14.33 4.58 -60.59
C MET A 421 -12.97 3.89 -60.36
N GLU A 422 -11.99 4.12 -61.23
CA GLU A 422 -10.64 3.55 -61.07
C GLU A 422 -9.94 4.12 -59.83
N THR A 423 -10.11 5.42 -59.57
CA THR A 423 -9.58 6.06 -58.36
C THR A 423 -10.23 5.54 -57.09
N GLU A 424 -11.56 5.36 -57.08
CA GLU A 424 -12.30 4.77 -55.96
C GLU A 424 -11.84 3.32 -55.70
N ARG A 425 -11.65 2.54 -56.77
CA ARG A 425 -11.16 1.16 -56.69
C ARG A 425 -9.76 1.09 -56.09
N ASN A 426 -8.87 1.99 -56.49
CA ASN A 426 -7.51 2.07 -55.95
C ASN A 426 -7.51 2.51 -54.48
N ASN A 427 -8.34 3.49 -54.09
CA ASN A 427 -8.51 3.90 -52.69
C ASN A 427 -9.04 2.75 -51.82
N MET A 428 -10.04 2.02 -52.30
CA MET A 428 -10.59 0.86 -51.57
C MET A 428 -9.57 -0.27 -51.43
N ARG A 429 -8.75 -0.50 -52.46
CA ARG A 429 -7.66 -1.48 -52.42
C ARG A 429 -6.60 -1.10 -51.38
N GLN A 430 -6.15 0.15 -51.40
CA GLN A 430 -5.19 0.67 -50.42
C GLN A 430 -5.73 0.51 -48.99
N LYS A 431 -6.99 0.90 -48.75
CA LYS A 431 -7.63 0.77 -47.43
C LYS A 431 -7.73 -0.69 -46.97
N SER A 432 -7.98 -1.61 -47.89
CA SER A 432 -7.97 -3.05 -47.60
C SER A 432 -6.58 -3.54 -47.20
N ASP A 433 -5.53 -3.10 -47.91
CA ASP A 433 -4.14 -3.48 -47.62
C ASP A 433 -3.68 -2.91 -46.28
N ASP A 434 -4.05 -1.67 -45.96
CA ASP A 434 -3.75 -1.03 -44.67
C ASP A 434 -4.40 -1.79 -43.50
N LEU A 435 -5.69 -2.15 -43.62
CA LEU A 435 -6.39 -2.96 -42.61
C LEU A 435 -5.79 -4.35 -42.45
N GLN A 436 -5.33 -4.95 -43.55
CA GLN A 436 -4.68 -6.26 -43.53
C GLN A 436 -3.32 -6.19 -42.81
N GLN A 437 -2.55 -5.11 -43.02
CA GLN A 437 -1.30 -4.87 -42.32
C GLN A 437 -1.53 -4.62 -40.83
N GLU A 438 -2.53 -3.82 -40.45
CA GLU A 438 -2.90 -3.58 -39.06
C GLU A 438 -3.30 -4.89 -38.36
N THR A 439 -4.09 -5.73 -39.03
CA THR A 439 -4.46 -7.06 -38.53
C THR A 439 -3.25 -7.95 -38.29
N GLN A 440 -2.25 -7.92 -39.19
CA GLN A 440 -0.99 -8.67 -39.00
C GLN A 440 -0.17 -8.13 -37.82
N ASN A 441 -0.09 -6.81 -37.66
CA ASN A 441 0.62 -6.18 -36.55
C ASN A 441 -0.04 -6.54 -35.21
N LEU A 442 -1.36 -6.46 -35.12
CA LEU A 442 -2.13 -6.87 -33.94
C LEU A 442 -1.90 -8.36 -33.63
N LYS A 443 -1.89 -9.22 -34.64
CA LYS A 443 -1.61 -10.65 -34.48
C LYS A 443 -0.21 -10.92 -33.92
N LYS A 444 0.79 -10.17 -34.38
CA LYS A 444 2.17 -10.26 -33.85
C LYS A 444 2.21 -9.85 -32.38
N SER A 445 1.57 -8.73 -32.03
CA SER A 445 1.51 -8.24 -30.65
C SER A 445 0.77 -9.21 -29.71
N ILE A 446 -0.32 -9.84 -30.17
CA ILE A 446 -1.02 -10.90 -29.43
C ILE A 446 -0.08 -12.09 -29.15
N ASN A 447 0.73 -12.51 -30.12
CA ASN A 447 1.66 -13.62 -29.94
C ASN A 447 2.76 -13.28 -28.90
N GLU A 448 3.29 -12.05 -28.94
CA GLU A 448 4.27 -11.55 -27.97
C GLU A 448 3.70 -11.55 -26.55
N LEU A 449 2.47 -11.03 -26.37
CA LEU A 449 1.77 -11.06 -25.09
C LEU A 449 1.50 -12.49 -24.61
N GLN A 450 1.15 -13.42 -25.51
CA GLN A 450 1.00 -14.84 -25.14
C GLN A 450 2.32 -15.48 -24.70
N GLU A 451 3.44 -15.12 -25.32
CA GLU A 451 4.78 -15.56 -24.93
C GLU A 451 5.13 -15.07 -23.51
N GLU A 452 4.82 -13.80 -23.22
CA GLU A 452 5.04 -13.17 -21.92
C GLU A 452 4.19 -13.82 -20.83
N VAL A 453 2.89 -14.07 -21.10
CA VAL A 453 2.01 -14.80 -20.18
C VAL A 453 2.58 -16.20 -19.87
N ARG A 454 3.04 -16.94 -20.89
CA ARG A 454 3.69 -18.24 -20.68
C ARG A 454 4.96 -18.10 -19.84
N SER A 455 5.78 -17.08 -20.07
CA SER A 455 7.00 -16.80 -19.30
C SER A 455 6.68 -16.52 -17.83
N LEU A 456 5.75 -15.61 -17.56
CA LEU A 456 5.28 -15.27 -16.21
C LEU A 456 4.70 -16.49 -15.50
N GLN A 457 4.02 -17.39 -16.21
CA GLN A 457 3.47 -18.61 -15.63
C GLN A 457 4.55 -19.63 -15.22
N ARG A 458 5.65 -19.72 -15.99
CA ARG A 458 6.85 -20.50 -15.59
C ARG A 458 7.52 -19.87 -14.37
N ALA A 459 7.72 -18.56 -14.37
CA ALA A 459 8.29 -17.83 -13.24
C ALA A 459 7.45 -18.00 -11.96
N LYS A 460 6.12 -17.90 -12.05
CA LYS A 460 5.19 -18.16 -10.94
C LYS A 460 5.34 -19.56 -10.38
N SER A 461 5.46 -20.57 -11.24
CA SER A 461 5.65 -21.96 -10.82
C SER A 461 6.98 -22.16 -10.09
N SER A 462 8.06 -21.56 -10.61
CA SER A 462 9.38 -21.58 -9.98
C SER A 462 9.39 -20.87 -8.62
N LEU A 463 8.79 -19.68 -8.51
CA LEU A 463 8.66 -18.96 -7.25
C LEU A 463 7.87 -19.76 -6.21
N LYS A 464 6.80 -20.44 -6.63
CA LYS A 464 6.01 -21.30 -5.75
C LYS A 464 6.83 -22.49 -5.21
N GLN A 465 7.68 -23.09 -6.06
CA GLN A 465 8.58 -24.15 -5.65
C GLN A 465 9.65 -23.65 -4.66
N ASN A 466 10.25 -22.49 -4.93
CA ASN A 466 11.23 -21.87 -4.03
C ASN A 466 10.60 -21.53 -2.66
N ALA A 467 9.38 -20.98 -2.65
CA ALA A 467 8.67 -20.69 -1.41
C ALA A 467 8.39 -21.97 -0.59
N PHE A 468 8.10 -23.10 -1.26
CA PHE A 468 7.92 -24.39 -0.59
C PHE A 468 9.21 -24.89 0.06
N PHE A 469 10.35 -24.78 -0.64
CA PHE A 469 11.66 -25.13 -0.07
C PHE A 469 12.01 -24.26 1.13
N GLN A 470 11.84 -22.94 1.02
CA GLN A 470 12.08 -22.01 2.12
C GLN A 470 11.16 -22.31 3.32
N SER A 471 9.90 -22.64 3.08
CA SER A 471 8.98 -23.05 4.15
C SER A 471 9.45 -24.32 4.86
N THR A 472 10.02 -25.27 4.13
CA THR A 472 10.54 -26.52 4.70
C THR A 472 11.79 -26.26 5.53
N GLU A 473 12.69 -25.40 5.06
CA GLU A 473 13.89 -24.98 5.77
C GLU A 473 13.54 -24.25 7.08
N VAL A 474 12.56 -23.34 7.04
CA VAL A 474 12.06 -22.64 8.22
C VAL A 474 11.49 -23.62 9.25
N GLU A 475 10.71 -24.62 8.83
CA GLU A 475 10.18 -25.62 9.76
C GLU A 475 11.31 -26.49 10.37
N GLY A 476 12.35 -26.81 9.59
CA GLY A 476 13.55 -27.49 10.08
C GLY A 476 14.30 -26.67 11.15
N LEU A 477 14.52 -25.38 10.91
CA LEU A 477 15.14 -24.48 11.87
C LEU A 477 14.30 -24.32 13.14
N LYS A 478 12.97 -24.28 12.99
CA LYS A 478 12.04 -24.21 14.12
C LYS A 478 12.11 -25.45 15.01
N GLU A 479 12.24 -26.64 14.44
CA GLU A 479 12.43 -27.86 15.22
C GLU A 479 13.82 -27.89 15.91
N GLN A 480 14.89 -27.43 15.23
CA GLN A 480 16.20 -27.28 15.88
C GLN A 480 16.17 -26.31 17.06
N LEU A 481 15.47 -25.19 16.93
CA LEU A 481 15.31 -24.21 18.01
C LEU A 481 14.55 -24.83 19.19
N LYS A 482 13.53 -25.64 18.93
CA LYS A 482 12.78 -26.37 19.95
C LYS A 482 13.66 -27.38 20.69
N ILE A 483 14.50 -28.13 19.99
CA ILE A 483 15.47 -29.05 20.59
C ILE A 483 16.44 -28.28 21.50
N THR A 484 17.06 -27.22 20.98
CA THR A 484 18.03 -26.40 21.72
C THR A 484 17.40 -25.78 22.97
N ARG A 485 16.14 -25.31 22.87
CA ARG A 485 15.39 -24.79 24.01
C ARG A 485 15.14 -25.86 25.08
N GLY A 486 14.85 -27.10 24.67
CA GLY A 486 14.73 -28.24 25.58
C GLY A 486 16.03 -28.58 26.29
N GLU A 487 17.16 -28.56 25.58
CA GLU A 487 18.49 -28.78 26.17
C GLU A 487 18.88 -27.67 27.15
N LEU A 488 18.61 -26.41 26.81
CA LEU A 488 18.84 -25.28 27.70
C LEU A 488 18.02 -25.40 28.99
N HIS A 489 16.75 -25.80 28.88
CA HIS A 489 15.91 -26.02 30.05
C HIS A 489 16.44 -27.13 30.96
N LYS A 490 16.90 -28.26 30.38
CA LYS A 490 17.57 -29.33 31.13
C LYS A 490 18.83 -28.82 31.83
N LYS A 491 19.66 -28.04 31.14
CA LYS A 491 20.88 -27.47 31.71
C LYS A 491 20.58 -26.52 32.88
N SER A 492 19.56 -25.66 32.72
CA SER A 492 19.11 -24.76 33.78
C SER A 492 18.60 -25.52 35.01
N SER A 493 17.85 -26.61 34.82
CA SER A 493 17.41 -27.46 35.93
C SER A 493 18.59 -28.13 36.66
N MET A 494 19.57 -28.65 35.92
CA MET A 494 20.78 -29.23 36.52
C MET A 494 21.64 -28.18 37.24
N GLU A 495 21.68 -26.95 36.75
CA GLU A 495 22.36 -25.83 37.40
C GLU A 495 21.67 -25.44 38.72
N GLN A 496 20.35 -25.39 38.76
CA GLN A 496 19.60 -25.18 40.00
C GLN A 496 19.88 -26.27 41.05
N GLU A 497 19.94 -27.54 40.63
CA GLU A 497 20.30 -28.65 41.52
C GLU A 497 21.74 -28.49 42.07
N ASN A 498 22.67 -28.06 41.22
CA ASN A 498 24.05 -27.80 41.63
C ASN A 498 24.17 -26.61 42.59
N ILE A 499 23.39 -25.55 42.37
CA ILE A 499 23.30 -24.41 43.31
C ILE A 499 22.79 -24.91 44.66
N TYR A 500 21.73 -25.72 44.68
CA TYR A 500 21.22 -26.31 45.91
C TYR A 500 22.28 -27.14 46.65
N LYS A 501 23.01 -28.01 45.94
CA LYS A 501 24.12 -28.79 46.51
C LYS A 501 25.24 -27.90 47.05
N THR A 502 25.58 -26.83 46.34
CA THR A 502 26.62 -25.89 46.76
C THR A 502 26.23 -25.18 48.05
N ASN A 503 24.99 -24.68 48.15
CA ASN A 503 24.49 -24.02 49.34
C ASN A 503 24.51 -24.95 50.56
N ASN A 504 24.12 -26.20 50.41
CA ASN A 504 24.16 -27.18 51.50
C ASN A 504 25.61 -27.43 51.98
N LEU A 505 26.57 -27.50 51.06
CA LEU A 505 27.99 -27.66 51.41
C LEU A 505 28.57 -26.41 52.07
N GLU A 506 28.14 -25.22 51.65
CA GLU A 506 28.52 -23.96 52.29
C GLU A 506 27.98 -23.86 53.71
N GLU A 507 26.74 -24.31 53.95
CA GLU A 507 26.14 -24.37 55.28
C GLU A 507 26.87 -25.36 56.20
N ASP A 508 27.19 -26.58 55.73
CA ASP A 508 27.97 -27.53 56.52
C ASP A 508 29.38 -26.96 56.82
N LEU A 509 30.03 -26.33 55.84
CA LEU A 509 31.34 -25.71 56.03
C LEU A 509 31.29 -24.58 57.06
N ALA A 510 30.25 -23.74 57.03
CA ALA A 510 30.02 -22.70 58.03
C ALA A 510 29.79 -23.30 59.42
N SER A 511 29.00 -24.38 59.52
CA SER A 511 28.77 -25.12 60.76
C SER A 511 30.07 -25.71 61.33
N LYS A 512 30.88 -26.38 60.50
CA LYS A 512 32.20 -26.89 60.92
C LYS A 512 33.13 -25.75 61.32
N GLN A 513 33.07 -24.60 60.66
CA GLN A 513 33.88 -23.43 61.01
C GLN A 513 33.49 -22.90 62.40
N ALA A 514 32.21 -22.81 62.72
CA ALA A 514 31.75 -22.42 64.04
C ALA A 514 32.25 -23.37 65.15
N VAL A 515 32.25 -24.69 64.89
CA VAL A 515 32.81 -25.67 65.84
C VAL A 515 34.31 -25.47 66.03
N ILE A 516 35.07 -25.20 64.97
CA ILE A 516 36.50 -24.91 65.07
C ILE A 516 36.74 -23.68 65.94
N ASP A 517 35.97 -22.62 65.75
CA ASP A 517 36.14 -21.38 66.51
C ASP A 517 35.75 -21.57 67.98
N GLN A 518 34.74 -22.39 68.27
CA GLN A 518 34.40 -22.81 69.63
C GLN A 518 35.52 -23.62 70.29
N LEU A 519 36.13 -24.57 69.57
CA LEU A 519 37.26 -25.36 70.06
C LEU A 519 38.51 -24.50 70.32
N LYS A 520 38.80 -23.54 69.45
CA LYS A 520 39.88 -22.56 69.65
C LYS A 520 39.64 -21.73 70.91
N PHE A 521 38.41 -21.22 71.09
CA PHE A 521 38.05 -20.50 72.31
C PHE A 521 38.28 -21.36 73.56
N LYS A 522 37.84 -22.63 73.54
CA LYS A 522 38.03 -23.56 74.65
C LYS A 522 39.50 -23.90 74.91
N CYS A 523 40.31 -24.07 73.87
CA CYS A 523 41.77 -24.26 74.01
C CYS A 523 42.43 -23.04 74.65
N ASN A 524 42.05 -21.83 74.24
CA ASN A 524 42.59 -20.60 74.82
C ASN A 524 42.19 -20.45 76.30
N GLU A 525 40.93 -20.74 76.65
CA GLU A 525 40.44 -20.79 78.04
C GLU A 525 41.23 -21.80 78.89
N LEU A 526 41.40 -23.03 78.41
CA LEU A 526 42.17 -24.07 79.12
C LEU A 526 43.64 -23.68 79.29
N THR A 527 44.23 -23.09 78.25
CA THR A 527 45.61 -22.57 78.31
C THR A 527 45.72 -21.48 79.37
N ARG A 528 44.77 -20.54 79.44
CA ARG A 528 44.76 -19.48 80.46
C ARG A 528 44.68 -20.08 81.88
N ARG A 529 43.73 -21.00 82.11
CA ARG A 529 43.59 -21.66 83.42
C ARG A 529 44.83 -22.45 83.84
N SER A 530 45.48 -23.14 82.90
CA SER A 530 46.72 -23.87 83.18
C SER A 530 47.84 -22.93 83.63
N VAL A 531 47.98 -21.78 82.96
CA VAL A 531 48.97 -20.75 83.33
C VAL A 531 48.65 -20.16 84.70
N ASP A 532 47.39 -19.83 84.97
CA ASP A 532 46.96 -19.28 86.27
C ASP A 532 47.21 -20.26 87.42
N GLU A 533 47.00 -21.57 87.17
CA GLU A 533 47.26 -22.63 88.15
C GLU A 533 48.76 -22.81 88.42
N GLU A 534 49.61 -22.88 87.38
CA GLU A 534 51.07 -22.93 87.53
C GLU A 534 51.59 -21.71 88.31
N LYS A 535 51.10 -20.51 88.00
CA LYS A 535 51.45 -19.27 88.72
C LYS A 535 51.12 -19.36 90.21
N ARG A 536 49.92 -19.84 90.55
CA ARG A 536 49.46 -19.95 91.93
C ARG A 536 50.29 -20.96 92.72
N GLU A 537 50.51 -22.15 92.17
CA GLU A 537 51.28 -23.19 92.84
C GLU A 537 52.75 -22.77 93.07
N HIS A 538 53.39 -22.19 92.04
CA HIS A 538 54.74 -21.66 92.16
C HIS A 538 54.80 -20.48 93.15
N GLY A 539 53.88 -19.53 93.06
CA GLY A 539 53.82 -18.36 93.94
C GLY A 539 53.66 -18.73 95.41
N ASP A 540 52.84 -19.73 95.73
CA ASP A 540 52.65 -20.23 97.11
C ASP A 540 53.91 -20.91 97.65
N LYS A 541 54.59 -21.74 96.83
CA LYS A 541 55.86 -22.39 97.20
C LYS A 541 56.95 -21.35 97.48
N VAL A 542 57.09 -20.36 96.60
CA VAL A 542 58.05 -19.26 96.75
C VAL A 542 57.77 -18.45 98.01
N SER A 543 56.51 -18.08 98.25
CA SER A 543 56.13 -17.28 99.43
C SER A 543 56.43 -18.01 100.74
N LYS A 544 56.18 -19.33 100.82
CA LYS A 544 56.51 -20.15 101.98
C LYS A 544 58.02 -20.23 102.24
N LEU A 545 58.83 -20.38 101.18
CA LEU A 545 60.29 -20.44 101.30
C LEU A 545 60.89 -19.10 101.74
N LEU A 546 60.41 -17.99 101.17
CA LEU A 546 60.83 -16.65 101.55
C LEU A 546 60.42 -16.30 102.99
N HIS A 547 59.22 -16.69 103.41
CA HIS A 547 58.77 -16.49 104.80
C HIS A 547 59.61 -17.30 105.79
N TRP A 548 59.88 -18.58 105.49
CA TRP A 548 60.80 -19.39 106.29
C TRP A 548 62.17 -18.74 106.40
N MET A 549 62.70 -18.20 105.29
CA MET A 549 63.99 -17.49 105.30
C MET A 549 63.98 -16.25 106.18
N SER A 550 62.90 -15.46 106.13
CA SER A 550 62.73 -14.30 107.00
C SER A 550 62.70 -14.70 108.49
N ASN A 551 62.07 -15.83 108.82
CA ASN A 551 62.02 -16.33 110.20
C ASN A 551 63.40 -16.82 110.68
N VAL A 552 64.18 -17.47 109.81
CA VAL A 552 65.57 -17.87 110.09
C VAL A 552 66.49 -16.66 110.24
N LYS A 553 66.23 -15.56 109.52
CA LYS A 553 67.02 -14.32 109.60
C LYS A 553 66.76 -13.51 110.89
N GLN A 554 65.61 -13.69 111.54
CA GLN A 554 65.25 -13.00 112.79
C GLN A 554 65.94 -13.56 114.06
N THR A 555 66.82 -14.55 113.94
CA THR A 555 67.57 -15.14 115.07
C THR A 555 69.07 -14.83 114.96
N PRO A 556 69.52 -13.58 115.21
CA PRO A 556 70.13 -13.27 116.51
C PRO A 556 70.03 -11.81 117.03
N ASN A 557 70.03 -11.69 118.38
CA ASN A 557 70.32 -10.55 119.26
C ASN A 557 69.56 -9.21 119.13
N ASN A 558 68.64 -8.96 120.07
CA ASN A 558 68.57 -7.67 120.79
C ASN A 558 67.84 -7.81 122.14
N ASP A 559 68.56 -7.63 123.25
CA ASP A 559 68.00 -7.46 124.62
C ASP A 559 67.84 -5.95 124.90
N GLY A 560 66.68 -5.54 125.46
CA GLY A 560 66.57 -4.22 126.07
C GLY A 560 65.17 -3.60 126.20
N ASN A 561 64.45 -4.02 127.25
CA ASN A 561 63.65 -3.18 128.17
C ASN A 561 62.11 -3.01 128.00
N ALA A 562 61.39 -3.75 128.86
CA ALA A 562 60.26 -3.38 129.74
C ALA A 562 58.89 -2.92 129.16
N LEU A 563 57.81 -3.70 129.39
CA LEU A 563 56.91 -3.66 130.58
C LEU A 563 55.62 -4.50 130.37
N LYS A 564 55.30 -5.34 131.38
CA LYS A 564 53.98 -5.76 131.96
C LYS A 564 52.74 -5.96 131.05
N ASP A 565 51.92 -7.01 131.14
CA ASP A 565 51.45 -7.81 132.28
C ASP A 565 50.86 -9.18 131.84
N SER A 566 51.08 -10.21 132.68
CA SER A 566 50.12 -11.27 133.12
C SER A 566 49.42 -12.24 132.14
N ASN A 567 49.91 -13.49 132.04
CA ASN A 567 49.44 -14.69 132.82
C ASN A 567 49.35 -16.02 132.02
N ALA A 568 50.10 -17.04 132.50
CA ALA A 568 50.06 -18.52 132.38
C ALA A 568 49.65 -19.19 131.04
N ASN A 569 50.38 -20.16 130.46
CA ASN A 569 50.86 -21.39 131.08
C ASN A 569 51.96 -22.09 130.22
N THR A 570 52.85 -22.80 130.92
CA THR A 570 53.92 -23.77 130.54
C THR A 570 53.87 -24.45 129.16
N ASP A 571 54.98 -24.48 128.41
CA ASP A 571 55.95 -25.61 128.31
C ASP A 571 57.11 -25.31 127.30
N ALA A 572 58.28 -25.91 127.53
CA ALA A 572 59.43 -26.01 126.62
C ALA A 572 60.09 -24.74 126.01
N SER A 573 61.12 -24.23 126.70
CA SER A 573 62.23 -23.50 126.07
C SER A 573 63.09 -24.48 125.27
N ASN A 574 62.83 -24.60 123.96
CA ASN A 574 63.76 -25.17 122.99
C ASN A 574 63.86 -24.20 121.81
N LYS A 575 64.93 -23.40 121.82
CA LYS A 575 65.39 -22.55 120.73
C LYS A 575 65.72 -23.45 119.53
N PRO A 576 65.04 -23.38 118.37
CA PRO A 576 65.41 -24.22 117.23
C PRO A 576 66.64 -23.60 116.57
N GLN A 577 67.81 -24.16 116.85
CA GLN A 577 68.95 -24.07 115.95
C GLN A 577 68.61 -24.96 114.75
N VAL A 578 68.29 -24.34 113.61
CA VAL A 578 67.98 -25.06 112.36
C VAL A 578 69.15 -26.00 112.03
N SER A 579 68.85 -27.28 111.79
CA SER A 579 69.86 -28.31 111.46
C SER A 579 70.57 -27.98 110.15
N VAL A 580 71.87 -28.31 110.05
CA VAL A 580 72.65 -28.17 108.80
C VAL A 580 71.99 -28.93 107.64
N GLU A 581 71.42 -30.11 107.91
CA GLU A 581 70.68 -30.89 106.91
C GLU A 581 69.39 -30.18 106.45
N GLU A 582 68.69 -29.51 107.38
CA GLU A 582 67.52 -28.70 107.04
C GLU A 582 67.91 -27.46 106.22
N MET A 583 69.05 -26.83 106.51
CA MET A 583 69.56 -25.69 105.73
C MET A 583 69.95 -26.10 104.30
N VAL A 584 70.61 -27.25 104.13
CA VAL A 584 71.01 -27.76 102.81
C VAL A 584 69.79 -28.16 101.98
N THR A 585 68.80 -28.85 102.58
CA THR A 585 67.56 -29.20 101.87
C THR A 585 66.74 -27.97 101.49
N LYS A 586 66.66 -26.96 102.36
CA LYS A 586 66.00 -25.68 102.06
C LYS A 586 66.73 -24.87 101.01
N LYS A 587 68.07 -24.92 100.99
CA LYS A 587 68.89 -24.32 99.94
C LYS A 587 68.60 -24.92 98.57
N GLU A 588 68.46 -26.25 98.47
CA GLU A 588 68.07 -26.89 97.21
C GLU A 588 66.61 -26.56 96.83
N GLN A 589 65.69 -26.51 97.79
CA GLN A 589 64.31 -26.07 97.53
C GLN A 589 64.24 -24.63 97.01
N ILE A 590 65.10 -23.73 97.50
CA ILE A 590 65.21 -22.36 96.98
C ILE A 590 65.85 -22.35 95.59
N ALA A 591 66.85 -23.18 95.32
CA ALA A 591 67.44 -23.31 93.98
C ALA A 591 66.42 -23.84 92.94
N GLU A 592 65.61 -24.82 93.33
CA GLU A 592 64.52 -25.33 92.50
C GLU A 592 63.45 -24.27 92.27
N ALA A 593 63.07 -23.52 93.31
CA ALA A 593 62.14 -22.40 93.20
C ALA A 593 62.68 -21.28 92.29
N LEU A 594 63.98 -20.99 92.33
CA LEU A 594 64.63 -20.06 91.41
C LEU A 594 64.52 -20.51 89.95
N ARG A 595 64.88 -21.76 89.67
CA ARG A 595 64.77 -22.33 88.32
C ARG A 595 63.32 -22.34 87.83
N ALA A 596 62.37 -22.69 88.71
CA ALA A 596 60.95 -22.73 88.40
C ALA A 596 60.37 -21.34 88.10
N THR A 597 60.66 -20.33 88.92
CA THR A 597 60.22 -18.95 88.69
C THR A 597 60.84 -18.37 87.40
N GLN A 598 62.12 -18.64 87.13
CA GLN A 598 62.76 -18.24 85.88
C GLN A 598 62.13 -18.93 84.65
N MET A 599 61.81 -20.21 84.75
CA MET A 599 61.16 -20.96 83.67
C MET A 599 59.74 -20.45 83.39
N MET A 600 58.99 -20.11 84.44
CA MET A 600 57.64 -19.54 84.34
C MET A 600 57.66 -18.17 83.64
N LEU A 601 58.60 -17.29 84.00
CA LEU A 601 58.85 -16.04 83.29
C LEU A 601 59.16 -16.28 81.81
N ASN A 602 60.08 -17.19 81.49
CA ASN A 602 60.45 -17.44 80.10
C ASN A 602 59.33 -18.05 79.25
N LYS A 603 58.52 -18.96 79.83
CA LYS A 603 57.46 -19.67 79.09
C LYS A 603 56.17 -18.87 78.93
N HIS A 604 55.83 -18.08 79.94
CA HIS A 604 54.50 -17.44 80.01
C HIS A 604 54.56 -15.92 79.96
N SER A 605 55.72 -15.28 79.80
CA SER A 605 55.87 -13.82 79.74
C SER A 605 54.80 -13.15 78.87
N ASP A 606 54.58 -13.60 77.64
CA ASP A 606 53.65 -12.94 76.71
C ASP A 606 52.18 -13.02 77.14
N LYS A 607 51.85 -13.87 78.12
CA LYS A 607 50.50 -14.09 78.67
C LYS A 607 50.34 -13.57 80.09
N MET A 608 51.38 -12.97 80.67
CA MET A 608 51.37 -12.32 81.99
C MET A 608 51.17 -10.82 81.86
N THR A 609 50.49 -10.22 82.83
CA THR A 609 50.41 -8.76 82.92
C THR A 609 51.77 -8.20 83.36
N GLU A 610 52.01 -6.93 83.08
CA GLU A 610 53.28 -6.30 83.43
C GLU A 610 53.53 -6.30 84.95
N GLU A 611 52.48 -6.08 85.74
CA GLU A 611 52.51 -6.16 87.20
C GLU A 611 52.85 -7.57 87.72
N GLU A 612 52.33 -8.62 87.06
CA GLU A 612 52.66 -10.01 87.40
C GLU A 612 54.12 -10.35 87.09
N LYS A 613 54.65 -9.85 85.97
CA LYS A 613 56.05 -10.04 85.60
C LYS A 613 56.98 -9.36 86.59
N GLU A 614 56.66 -8.11 86.95
CA GLU A 614 57.44 -7.34 87.91
C GLU A 614 57.47 -8.06 89.27
N LYS A 615 56.32 -8.52 89.76
CA LYS A 615 56.22 -9.29 91.00
C LYS A 615 57.00 -10.61 90.95
N ALA A 616 56.92 -11.36 89.85
CA ALA A 616 57.70 -12.59 89.68
C ALA A 616 59.21 -12.32 89.61
N GLN A 617 59.61 -11.19 89.02
CA GLN A 617 61.01 -10.76 88.95
C GLN A 617 61.53 -10.27 90.32
N GLU A 618 60.70 -9.62 91.12
CA GLU A 618 61.00 -9.30 92.53
C GLU A 618 61.15 -10.57 93.37
N GLN A 619 60.24 -11.53 93.23
CA GLN A 619 60.33 -12.83 93.88
C GLN A 619 61.62 -13.57 93.49
N LEU A 620 62.01 -13.51 92.22
CA LEU A 620 63.27 -14.09 91.75
C LEU A 620 64.49 -13.43 92.41
N LYS A 621 64.50 -12.09 92.55
CA LYS A 621 65.56 -11.36 93.26
C LYS A 621 65.62 -11.76 94.74
N ALA A 622 64.46 -11.83 95.41
CA ALA A 622 64.37 -12.22 96.82
C ALA A 622 64.84 -13.66 97.06
N LEU A 623 64.47 -14.60 96.19
CA LEU A 623 64.95 -15.99 96.24
C LEU A 623 66.46 -16.08 96.01
N ASN A 624 67.01 -15.26 95.09
CA ASN A 624 68.44 -15.26 94.80
C ASN A 624 69.24 -14.73 95.99
N GLN A 625 68.70 -13.70 96.67
CA GLN A 625 69.25 -13.22 97.93
C GLN A 625 69.19 -14.29 99.02
N ALA A 626 68.04 -14.93 99.21
CA ALA A 626 67.86 -16.02 100.19
C ALA A 626 68.82 -17.20 99.93
N TYR A 627 69.02 -17.58 98.66
CA TYR A 627 69.97 -18.62 98.26
C TYR A 627 71.41 -18.26 98.63
N ASN A 628 71.84 -17.02 98.34
CA ASN A 628 73.17 -16.54 98.65
C ASN A 628 73.40 -16.46 100.17
N GLU A 629 72.40 -15.99 100.93
CA GLU A 629 72.44 -15.92 102.39
C GLU A 629 72.55 -17.32 103.02
N LEU A 630 71.76 -18.30 102.56
CA LEU A 630 71.92 -19.71 102.98
C LEU A 630 73.26 -20.30 102.57
N SER A 631 73.75 -19.99 101.37
CA SER A 631 75.03 -20.50 100.90
C SER A 631 76.18 -20.01 101.76
N LYS A 632 76.12 -18.75 102.20
CA LYS A 632 77.08 -18.17 103.15
C LYS A 632 76.98 -18.83 104.52
N HIS A 633 75.78 -18.96 105.08
CA HIS A 633 75.58 -19.63 106.37
C HIS A 633 76.02 -21.11 106.39
N CYS A 634 75.77 -21.86 105.30
CA CYS A 634 76.25 -23.24 105.18
C CYS A 634 77.79 -23.31 105.08
N SER A 635 78.43 -22.30 104.49
CA SER A 635 79.89 -22.20 104.38
C SER A 635 80.53 -21.80 105.72
N ASP A 636 79.92 -20.85 106.45
CA ASP A 636 80.40 -20.38 107.75
C ASP A 636 80.28 -21.47 108.85
N GLN A 637 79.30 -22.37 108.75
CA GLN A 637 79.17 -23.53 109.66
C GLN A 637 80.07 -24.71 109.30
N THR A 638 80.47 -24.88 108.02
CA THR A 638 81.44 -25.92 107.62
C THR A 638 82.86 -25.55 108.04
N THR A 639 83.22 -24.26 108.01
CA THR A 639 84.50 -23.76 108.57
C THR A 639 84.56 -23.86 110.10
N SER A 640 83.43 -23.69 110.80
CA SER A 640 83.36 -23.87 112.25
C SER A 640 83.48 -25.35 112.68
N ALA A 641 83.15 -26.31 111.82
CA ALA A 641 83.37 -27.73 112.08
C ALA A 641 84.83 -28.16 111.86
N GLU A 642 85.56 -27.50 110.93
CA GLU A 642 86.98 -27.75 110.70
C GLU A 642 87.88 -27.07 111.75
N GLU A 643 87.49 -25.93 112.33
CA GLU A 643 88.27 -25.26 113.39
C GLU A 643 88.16 -25.92 114.78
N VAL A 644 87.24 -26.87 114.99
CA VAL A 644 87.17 -27.68 116.24
C VAL A 644 88.04 -28.95 116.14
N GLY A 645 88.58 -29.28 114.96
CA GLY A 645 89.39 -30.48 114.71
C GLY A 645 90.88 -30.40 115.07
N THR A 646 91.42 -29.23 115.44
CA THR A 646 92.87 -29.00 115.60
C THR A 646 93.34 -28.76 117.06
N HIS A 647 92.61 -29.23 118.07
CA HIS A 647 93.04 -29.09 119.49
C HIS A 647 93.10 -30.37 120.35
N PHE A 648 93.03 -31.58 119.78
CA PHE A 648 93.37 -32.81 120.51
C PHE A 648 94.33 -33.71 119.71
N SER A 649 95.60 -33.32 119.71
CA SER A 649 96.74 -34.22 119.50
C SER A 649 97.90 -33.72 120.36
N SER A 650 97.97 -34.21 121.60
CA SER A 650 99.20 -34.64 122.26
C SER A 650 98.89 -35.42 123.53
#